data_AF-A0A060XJ69-F1
#
_entry.id   AF-A0A060XJ69-F1
#
_cell.length_a   1.000
_cell.length_b   1.000
_cell.length_c   1.000
_cell.angle_alpha   90.00
_cell.angle_beta   90.00
_cell.angle_gamma   90.00
#
_symmetry.space_group_name_H-M   'P 1'
#
loop_
_entity.id
_entity.type
_entity.pdbx_description
1 polymer ?
#
loop_
_entity_poly.entity_id
_entity_poly.type
_entity_poly.pdbx_seq_one_letter_code
_entity_poly.pdbx_strand_id
1 'polypeptide(L)'
;MRNTLLLIMAALTAVSEQNPICLITAPNIVHLGVEETVTVQLQGAIKPTQITLYFLYQTDNNKVLSVKKHVTLNEANGYQEVVKMSVVPSLYEEAIKNIGKTKTIVPYIQLAAESNDLLKKKKRSFCQQKRVMSSSRQTNQSTIQERMSISGINVKIFNSKGLLVYNQALHSSKLLQRNIMIPDVETAGHWKIVATFINHPMSNSSVEFEVREYVLPTFEVTITALKPYYLVTEESFQFSVSVRYTYGKGVNGIAYVRFGLIDREGKRIHLPGLENKTSIQDGVASITLPTEDLRGKAEKQNIQHMEGYNLYIAVTVLETASGDLEEAESTSVKIVTSPYILDMSKTKKYFTPGGKFSILATTTHPDGSPAPDLRMRASVSVTSVGGTQESKMEGSGNSKGEAVLTFEVPKLATSMDIKMFAEGEDKEVVVSDAKMTVSAVQSEGNSYLSVEIEHVTLEPGGTMTVTLRDITPPGTPRPAYIYYMVLSKGRVVQMNRVQRTELTTFSLPYSLDLVPSFRLVAYYFTQAPEKTTIVADSVWADVKDICKGQIEILPFKEHKPADLVTVVVRTDQGDKVALAAVDTAVYILNKNNKLTPQKMFAYMNSYDLACSMGGGRNSQSVLQDAGLAFITNWVDTENHVRNDYSCNIRREKRALNHHQAFSDIINRYPDNMEKRCCQDGARFNSLGLSCESRHAKTTHKSISCRTAFLKCCRDATKLRNNIKKTRKTYSLARMDDDMDEEEAIDEVSVHLRSYFPQTWMWDIVDVEPSGLVR
;
A
#
# COMPACT_ATOMS: atom_id res chain seq x y z
N MET A 1 45.62 -67.27 3.97
CA MET A 1 45.83 -65.81 3.94
C MET A 1 45.23 -65.14 2.69
N ARG A 2 44.04 -65.57 2.23
CA ARG A 2 43.38 -65.00 1.02
C ARG A 2 41.98 -64.43 1.30
N ASN A 3 41.45 -64.65 2.51
CA ASN A 3 40.14 -64.15 2.95
C ASN A 3 40.20 -62.90 3.85
N THR A 4 41.38 -62.53 4.36
CA THR A 4 41.56 -61.32 5.18
C THR A 4 41.81 -60.05 4.36
N LEU A 5 42.21 -60.18 3.08
CA LEU A 5 42.42 -59.02 2.19
C LEU A 5 41.11 -58.50 1.57
N LEU A 6 40.08 -59.36 1.47
CA LEU A 6 38.77 -59.00 0.91
C LEU A 6 37.87 -58.23 1.89
N LEU A 7 38.09 -58.35 3.20
CA LEU A 7 37.37 -57.56 4.20
C LEU A 7 37.92 -56.14 4.38
N ILE A 8 39.19 -55.88 4.01
CA ILE A 8 39.78 -54.54 4.09
C ILE A 8 39.41 -53.70 2.85
N MET A 9 39.14 -54.34 1.70
CA MET A 9 38.64 -53.65 0.50
C MET A 9 37.14 -53.33 0.53
N ALA A 10 36.37 -53.89 1.46
CA ALA A 10 34.95 -53.59 1.65
C ALA A 10 34.68 -52.45 2.67
N ALA A 11 35.71 -51.98 3.38
CA ALA A 11 35.62 -50.84 4.31
C ALA A 11 35.98 -49.48 3.67
N LEU A 12 36.33 -49.47 2.38
CA LEU A 12 36.37 -48.28 1.54
C LEU A 12 35.08 -48.24 0.72
N THR A 13 33.93 -48.17 1.39
CA THR A 13 32.76 -47.57 0.74
C THR A 13 33.17 -46.14 0.44
N ALA A 14 33.34 -45.85 -0.85
CA ALA A 14 33.53 -44.51 -1.34
C ALA A 14 32.45 -43.63 -0.70
N VAL A 15 32.85 -42.80 0.27
CA VAL A 15 32.11 -41.60 0.61
C VAL A 15 32.19 -40.79 -0.68
N SER A 16 31.21 -40.97 -1.55
CA SER A 16 31.00 -40.10 -2.69
C SER A 16 31.02 -38.68 -2.14
N GLU A 17 32.07 -37.91 -2.46
CA GLU A 17 32.18 -36.49 -2.15
C GLU A 17 30.96 -35.83 -2.80
N GLN A 18 29.85 -35.74 -2.06
CA GLN A 18 28.65 -35.07 -2.51
C GLN A 18 29.02 -33.60 -2.70
N ASN A 19 28.82 -33.09 -3.91
CA ASN A 19 29.06 -31.68 -4.19
C ASN A 19 28.22 -30.82 -3.23
N PRO A 20 28.82 -29.83 -2.56
CA PRO A 20 28.09 -29.02 -1.60
C PRO A 20 27.01 -28.20 -2.32
N ILE A 21 25.90 -28.02 -1.62
CA ILE A 21 24.71 -27.34 -2.11
C ILE A 21 24.92 -25.84 -1.90
N CYS A 22 24.79 -25.05 -2.97
CA CYS A 22 25.00 -23.61 -2.93
C CYS A 22 23.67 -22.88 -3.08
N LEU A 23 23.34 -22.03 -2.10
CA LEU A 23 22.20 -21.14 -2.13
C LEU A 23 22.69 -19.70 -1.97
N ILE A 24 22.43 -18.88 -2.98
CA ILE A 24 22.70 -17.45 -2.95
C ILE A 24 21.35 -16.75 -3.08
N THR A 25 21.04 -15.82 -2.19
CA THR A 25 19.79 -15.06 -2.28
C THR A 25 20.05 -13.57 -2.32
N ALA A 26 19.19 -12.83 -3.01
CA ALA A 26 19.23 -11.39 -3.08
C ALA A 26 17.80 -10.85 -3.17
N PRO A 27 17.57 -9.55 -2.91
CA PRO A 27 16.28 -8.94 -3.15
C PRO A 27 15.83 -9.17 -4.59
N ASN A 28 14.56 -9.49 -4.79
CA ASN A 28 13.93 -9.57 -6.12
C ASN A 28 14.03 -8.24 -6.87
N ILE A 29 14.19 -7.15 -6.12
CA ILE A 29 14.25 -5.79 -6.61
C ILE A 29 15.53 -5.13 -6.10
N VAL A 30 16.36 -4.63 -7.02
CA VAL A 30 17.60 -3.92 -6.69
C VAL A 30 17.44 -2.43 -6.98
N HIS A 31 17.82 -1.59 -6.02
CA HIS A 31 17.79 -0.14 -6.14
C HIS A 31 19.16 0.41 -6.56
N LEU A 32 19.17 1.34 -7.53
CA LEU A 32 20.40 1.98 -8.01
C LEU A 32 21.04 2.85 -6.92
N GLY A 33 22.35 2.73 -6.72
CA GLY A 33 23.10 3.53 -5.73
C GLY A 33 22.79 3.20 -4.27
N VAL A 34 22.00 2.16 -4.02
CA VAL A 34 21.59 1.73 -2.69
C VAL A 34 22.33 0.44 -2.33
N GLU A 35 22.78 0.33 -1.09
CA GLU A 35 23.34 -0.91 -0.57
C GLU A 35 22.23 -1.95 -0.34
N GLU A 36 22.31 -3.04 -1.10
CA GLU A 36 21.48 -4.23 -0.94
C GLU A 36 22.28 -5.36 -0.29
N THR A 37 21.57 -6.31 0.30
CA THR A 37 22.15 -7.46 1.00
C THR A 37 22.01 -8.72 0.16
N VAL A 38 23.12 -9.36 -0.19
CA VAL A 38 23.16 -10.66 -0.87
C VAL A 38 23.65 -11.70 0.13
N THR A 39 22.92 -12.80 0.30
CA THR A 39 23.35 -13.91 1.15
C THR A 39 23.98 -15.01 0.33
N VAL A 40 24.99 -15.67 0.91
CA VAL A 40 25.68 -16.80 0.29
C VAL A 40 25.77 -17.91 1.33
N GLN A 41 25.38 -19.12 0.95
CA GLN A 41 25.47 -20.29 1.82
C GLN A 41 25.93 -21.53 1.06
N LEU A 42 26.77 -22.33 1.72
CA LEU A 42 27.13 -23.69 1.31
C LEU A 42 26.72 -24.73 2.35
N GLN A 43 25.98 -25.75 1.92
CA GLN A 43 25.60 -26.89 2.73
C GLN A 43 26.40 -28.13 2.32
N GLY A 44 26.99 -28.83 3.29
CA GLY A 44 27.81 -30.04 3.04
C GLY A 44 29.25 -29.75 2.61
N ALA A 45 29.68 -28.47 2.67
CA ALA A 45 31.07 -28.10 2.38
C ALA A 45 31.99 -28.45 3.56
N ILE A 46 33.16 -28.98 3.24
CA ILE A 46 34.20 -29.36 4.22
C ILE A 46 35.48 -28.54 3.98
N LYS A 47 35.63 -27.98 2.78
CA LYS A 47 36.78 -27.18 2.35
C LYS A 47 36.38 -25.71 2.25
N PRO A 48 37.25 -24.77 2.67
CA PRO A 48 37.04 -23.35 2.44
C PRO A 48 36.82 -23.08 0.94
N THR A 49 35.79 -22.31 0.60
CA THR A 49 35.45 -22.03 -0.80
C THR A 49 35.26 -20.53 -1.02
N GLN A 50 35.85 -20.02 -2.10
CA GLN A 50 35.70 -18.63 -2.50
C GLN A 50 34.61 -18.47 -3.58
N ILE A 51 33.74 -17.48 -3.40
CA ILE A 51 32.68 -17.11 -4.33
C ILE A 51 32.82 -15.64 -4.68
N THR A 52 32.80 -15.33 -5.98
CA THR A 52 32.81 -13.94 -6.46
C THR A 52 31.41 -13.52 -6.88
N LEU A 53 30.92 -12.42 -6.31
CA LEU A 53 29.60 -11.85 -6.58
C LEU A 53 29.72 -10.50 -7.27
N TYR A 54 28.83 -10.24 -8.23
CA TYR A 54 28.69 -8.91 -8.83
C TYR A 54 27.35 -8.75 -9.55
N PHE A 55 26.89 -7.50 -9.68
CA PHE A 55 25.78 -7.15 -10.55
C PHE A 55 26.27 -6.90 -11.97
N LEU A 56 25.49 -7.34 -12.94
CA LEU A 56 25.76 -7.10 -14.35
C LEU A 56 24.48 -6.74 -15.11
N TYR A 57 24.66 -6.08 -16.25
CA TYR A 57 23.61 -5.80 -17.20
C TYR A 57 23.81 -6.68 -18.44
N GLN A 58 22.77 -7.41 -18.85
CA GLN A 58 22.84 -8.31 -19.99
C GLN A 58 22.77 -7.52 -21.31
N THR A 59 23.95 -7.20 -21.84
CA THR A 59 24.19 -6.71 -23.21
C THR A 59 25.01 -7.73 -23.99
N ASP A 60 25.25 -7.50 -25.27
CA ASP A 60 26.11 -8.36 -26.12
C ASP A 60 27.49 -8.65 -25.48
N ASN A 61 28.05 -7.70 -24.71
CA ASN A 61 29.31 -7.87 -23.95
C ASN A 61 29.17 -8.05 -22.42
N ASN A 62 27.94 -8.21 -21.87
CA ASN A 62 27.66 -8.28 -20.42
C ASN A 62 28.43 -7.24 -19.56
N LYS A 63 27.88 -6.04 -19.38
CA LYS A 63 28.57 -4.98 -18.62
C LYS A 63 28.42 -5.17 -17.11
N VAL A 64 29.54 -5.20 -16.38
CA VAL A 64 29.54 -5.24 -14.91
C VAL A 64 29.11 -3.89 -14.34
N LEU A 65 28.19 -3.92 -13.39
CA LEU A 65 27.56 -2.74 -12.78
C LEU A 65 27.95 -2.49 -11.32
N SER A 66 28.71 -3.40 -10.70
CA SER A 66 29.16 -3.27 -9.31
C SER A 66 30.63 -3.63 -9.15
N VAL A 67 31.22 -3.19 -8.05
CA VAL A 67 32.51 -3.75 -7.60
C VAL A 67 32.33 -5.24 -7.33
N LYS A 68 33.25 -6.07 -7.83
CA LYS A 68 33.24 -7.52 -7.53
C LYS A 68 33.55 -7.72 -6.05
N LYS A 69 32.72 -8.51 -5.37
CA LYS A 69 32.93 -8.91 -3.98
C LYS A 69 33.39 -10.35 -3.93
N HIS A 70 34.47 -10.60 -3.21
CA HIS A 70 35.02 -11.94 -3.00
C HIS A 70 34.68 -12.39 -1.58
N VAL A 71 33.96 -13.50 -1.47
CA VAL A 71 33.41 -14.04 -0.23
C VAL A 71 34.09 -15.37 0.03
N THR A 72 34.59 -15.60 1.25
CA THR A 72 35.27 -16.86 1.60
C THR A 72 34.47 -17.58 2.67
N LEU A 73 33.85 -18.70 2.30
CA LEU A 73 33.03 -19.50 3.19
C LEU A 73 33.87 -20.62 3.81
N ASN A 74 33.83 -20.75 5.13
CA ASN A 74 34.63 -21.68 5.91
C ASN A 74 33.90 -22.09 7.21
N GLU A 75 34.54 -22.91 8.04
CA GLU A 75 33.94 -23.36 9.29
C GLU A 75 33.68 -22.22 10.29
N ALA A 76 34.52 -21.18 10.32
CA ALA A 76 34.40 -20.06 11.26
C ALA A 76 33.14 -19.21 11.03
N ASN A 77 32.72 -19.04 9.77
CA ASN A 77 31.44 -18.40 9.44
C ASN A 77 30.29 -19.41 9.23
N GLY A 78 30.50 -20.68 9.58
CA GLY A 78 29.48 -21.72 9.40
C GLY A 78 29.06 -21.91 7.94
N TYR A 79 29.94 -21.57 7.00
CA TYR A 79 29.71 -21.58 5.55
C TYR A 79 28.55 -20.69 5.07
N GLN A 80 28.26 -19.60 5.79
CA GLN A 80 27.23 -18.61 5.44
C GLN A 80 27.74 -17.18 5.63
N GLU A 81 27.35 -16.25 4.75
CA GLU A 81 27.73 -14.84 4.85
C GLU A 81 26.66 -13.90 4.23
N VAL A 82 26.49 -12.72 4.82
CA VAL A 82 25.65 -11.64 4.29
C VAL A 82 26.56 -10.53 3.75
N VAL A 83 26.46 -10.26 2.46
CA VAL A 83 27.34 -9.35 1.73
C VAL A 83 26.58 -8.11 1.31
N LYS A 84 27.13 -6.93 1.60
CA LYS A 84 26.57 -5.65 1.14
C LYS A 84 27.13 -5.28 -0.21
N MET A 85 26.24 -4.99 -1.16
CA MET A 85 26.55 -4.74 -2.56
C MET A 85 25.63 -3.65 -3.12
N SER A 86 26.14 -2.79 -3.99
CA SER A 86 25.33 -1.76 -4.64
C SER A 86 25.62 -1.72 -6.14
N VAL A 87 24.58 -1.37 -6.91
CA VAL A 87 24.72 -1.07 -8.34
C VAL A 87 25.23 0.36 -8.46
N VAL A 88 26.36 0.54 -9.14
CA VAL A 88 26.98 1.84 -9.36
C VAL A 88 26.17 2.60 -10.42
N PRO A 89 25.57 3.77 -10.09
CA PRO A 89 24.69 4.49 -11.02
C PRO A 89 25.37 4.88 -12.34
N SER A 90 26.61 5.35 -12.29
CA SER A 90 27.36 5.76 -13.50
C SER A 90 27.60 4.61 -14.48
N LEU A 91 28.00 3.44 -13.98
CA LEU A 91 28.20 2.24 -14.80
C LEU A 91 26.90 1.80 -15.48
N TYR A 92 25.78 1.92 -14.77
CA TYR A 92 24.45 1.63 -15.29
C TYR A 92 23.99 2.64 -16.36
N GLU A 93 24.20 3.95 -16.13
CA GLU A 93 23.88 4.98 -17.13
C GLU A 93 24.66 4.79 -18.42
N GLU A 94 25.95 4.48 -18.33
CA GLU A 94 26.76 4.14 -19.50
C GLU A 94 26.30 2.84 -20.18
N ALA A 95 25.86 1.84 -19.40
CA ALA A 95 25.33 0.59 -19.96
C ALA A 95 24.10 0.87 -20.83
N ILE A 96 23.23 1.79 -20.39
CA ILE A 96 22.01 2.15 -21.13
C ILE A 96 22.28 3.06 -22.33
N LYS A 97 23.22 4.01 -22.22
CA LYS A 97 23.56 4.91 -23.34
C LYS A 97 24.05 4.15 -24.58
N ASN A 98 24.72 3.01 -24.39
CA ASN A 98 25.24 2.17 -25.46
C ASN A 98 24.17 1.29 -26.14
N ILE A 99 22.92 1.29 -25.65
CA ILE A 99 21.80 0.52 -26.21
C ILE A 99 21.06 1.43 -27.18
N GLY A 100 21.45 1.41 -28.46
CA GLY A 100 20.79 2.17 -29.52
C GLY A 100 19.27 1.96 -29.57
N LYS A 101 18.54 2.92 -30.13
CA LYS A 101 17.06 3.07 -30.17
C LYS A 101 16.24 1.90 -30.78
N THR A 102 16.82 0.73 -31.06
CA THR A 102 16.25 -0.30 -31.94
C THR A 102 16.00 -1.68 -31.32
N LYS A 103 16.15 -1.90 -30.01
CA LYS A 103 15.70 -3.16 -29.38
C LYS A 103 14.82 -2.90 -28.16
N THR A 104 13.65 -3.52 -28.17
CA THR A 104 12.74 -3.67 -27.03
C THR A 104 13.39 -4.58 -25.97
N ILE A 105 14.39 -4.07 -25.25
CA ILE A 105 15.10 -4.83 -24.23
C ILE A 105 14.48 -4.52 -22.87
N VAL A 106 14.10 -5.57 -22.15
CA VAL A 106 13.61 -5.46 -20.78
C VAL A 106 14.82 -5.23 -19.85
N PRO A 107 14.87 -4.14 -19.07
CA PRO A 107 16.04 -3.78 -18.26
C PRO A 107 16.08 -4.63 -16.98
N TYR A 108 16.67 -5.82 -17.06
CA TYR A 108 16.91 -6.65 -15.89
C TYR A 108 18.38 -6.57 -15.47
N ILE A 109 18.61 -6.27 -14.19
CA ILE A 109 19.93 -6.35 -13.57
C ILE A 109 20.11 -7.80 -13.13
N GLN A 110 21.22 -8.43 -13.45
CA GLN A 110 21.47 -9.80 -13.03
C GLN A 110 22.47 -9.82 -11.87
N LEU A 111 22.16 -10.58 -10.84
CA LEU A 111 23.17 -11.04 -9.89
C LEU A 111 23.92 -12.21 -10.54
N ALA A 112 25.23 -12.10 -10.62
CA ALA A 112 26.10 -13.18 -11.08
C ALA A 112 26.97 -13.69 -9.93
N ALA A 113 27.12 -15.01 -9.92
CA ALA A 113 28.01 -15.72 -9.01
C ALA A 113 29.00 -16.57 -9.80
N GLU A 114 30.28 -16.47 -9.43
CA GLU A 114 31.39 -17.21 -10.04
C GLU A 114 32.15 -17.98 -8.94
N SER A 115 32.36 -19.27 -9.17
CA SER A 115 33.21 -20.12 -8.33
C SER A 115 33.81 -21.22 -9.20
N ASN A 116 35.14 -21.33 -9.18
CA ASN A 116 35.86 -22.32 -10.00
C ASN A 116 35.58 -23.76 -9.54
N ASP A 117 35.28 -23.95 -8.26
CA ASP A 117 35.14 -25.27 -7.65
C ASP A 117 33.69 -25.78 -7.65
N LEU A 118 32.70 -24.88 -7.57
CA LEU A 118 31.29 -25.25 -7.35
C LEU A 118 30.35 -24.92 -8.52
N LEU A 119 30.64 -23.86 -9.27
CA LEU A 119 29.79 -23.39 -10.35
C LEU A 119 30.53 -23.64 -11.68
N LYS A 120 30.38 -24.85 -12.23
CA LYS A 120 31.00 -25.29 -13.51
C LYS A 120 30.79 -24.31 -14.69
N LYS A 121 29.80 -23.40 -14.59
CA LYS A 121 29.52 -22.25 -15.47
C LYS A 121 29.05 -21.06 -14.63
N LYS A 122 29.22 -19.82 -15.12
CA LYS A 122 28.66 -18.60 -14.50
C LYS A 122 27.14 -18.77 -14.33
N LYS A 123 26.65 -18.80 -13.08
CA LYS A 123 25.20 -18.81 -12.82
C LYS A 123 24.72 -17.38 -12.57
N ARG A 124 23.52 -17.10 -13.05
CA ARG A 124 22.88 -15.78 -12.98
C ARG A 124 21.49 -15.93 -12.41
N SER A 125 21.08 -14.99 -11.57
CA SER A 125 19.68 -14.80 -11.21
C SER A 125 19.26 -13.39 -11.59
N PHE A 126 18.04 -13.28 -12.09
CA PHE A 126 17.50 -12.01 -12.54
C PHE A 126 16.95 -11.27 -11.32
N CYS A 127 17.49 -10.07 -11.08
CA CYS A 127 16.93 -9.10 -10.17
C CYS A 127 16.23 -8.03 -11.02
N GLN A 128 14.93 -7.84 -10.80
CA GLN A 128 14.26 -6.73 -11.47
C GLN A 128 14.74 -5.40 -10.88
N GLN A 129 14.71 -4.35 -11.69
CA GLN A 129 15.09 -3.02 -11.25
C GLN A 129 13.86 -2.20 -10.91
N LYS A 130 13.66 -1.82 -9.64
CA LYS A 130 12.61 -0.84 -9.30
C LYS A 130 13.18 0.57 -9.30
N ARG A 131 12.35 1.49 -9.78
CA ARG A 131 12.55 2.93 -9.69
C ARG A 131 12.70 3.30 -8.23
N VAL A 132 13.87 3.82 -7.86
CA VAL A 132 14.15 4.22 -6.49
C VAL A 132 13.28 5.43 -6.14
N MET A 133 12.33 5.31 -5.21
CA MET A 133 12.04 6.42 -4.31
C MET A 133 13.00 6.27 -3.14
N SER A 134 14.09 7.05 -3.10
CA SER A 134 15.04 6.98 -1.99
C SER A 134 14.57 7.92 -0.90
N SER A 135 14.29 7.37 0.29
CA SER A 135 14.44 8.13 1.53
C SER A 135 15.91 8.05 1.93
N SER A 136 16.57 9.20 2.05
CA SER A 136 17.95 9.29 2.49
C SER A 136 18.04 8.95 3.98
N ARG A 137 18.40 7.70 4.33
CA ARG A 137 18.95 7.35 5.64
C ARG A 137 20.22 6.53 5.43
N GLN A 138 21.36 7.20 5.38
CA GLN A 138 22.67 6.59 5.64
C GLN A 138 22.96 6.76 7.13
N THR A 139 23.30 5.66 7.80
CA THR A 139 23.87 5.68 9.15
C THR A 139 25.30 5.14 9.11
N ASN A 140 26.20 6.04 9.54
CA ASN A 140 27.50 5.92 10.18
C ASN A 140 28.69 5.23 9.47
N GLN A 141 29.62 6.11 9.10
CA GLN A 141 31.07 6.09 9.37
C GLN A 141 31.78 4.74 9.40
N SER A 142 32.45 4.45 8.29
CA SER A 142 33.88 4.12 8.31
C SER A 142 34.49 4.45 6.95
N THR A 143 35.53 5.26 7.01
CA THR A 143 36.45 5.75 5.97
C THR A 143 36.50 4.91 4.68
N ILE A 144 35.97 5.46 3.58
CA ILE A 144 36.66 5.62 2.29
C ILE A 144 36.03 6.85 1.61
N GLN A 145 36.89 7.83 1.41
CA GLN A 145 36.61 9.11 0.80
C GLN A 145 36.59 8.91 -0.72
N GLU A 146 35.41 8.68 -1.29
CA GLU A 146 35.20 8.94 -2.72
C GLU A 146 33.75 9.41 -2.96
N ARG A 147 33.64 10.64 -3.45
CA ARG A 147 32.40 11.40 -3.66
C ARG A 147 31.41 10.61 -4.52
N MET A 148 30.36 10.05 -3.90
CA MET A 148 29.13 9.73 -4.63
C MET A 148 28.29 11.01 -4.75
N SER A 149 28.15 11.47 -5.99
CA SER A 149 27.47 12.69 -6.39
C SER A 149 26.08 12.85 -5.78
N ILE A 150 25.92 13.96 -5.06
CA ILE A 150 24.66 14.54 -4.62
C ILE A 150 23.78 14.74 -5.87
N SER A 151 22.80 13.86 -6.11
CA SER A 151 21.86 14.00 -7.22
C SER A 151 20.92 15.16 -6.90
N GLY A 152 20.87 16.19 -7.74
CA GLY A 152 19.90 17.26 -7.56
C GLY A 152 18.47 16.73 -7.67
N ILE A 153 17.51 17.36 -6.99
CA ILE A 153 16.09 17.06 -7.04
C ILE A 153 15.43 18.11 -7.92
N ASN A 154 14.77 17.69 -8.99
CA ASN A 154 13.90 18.55 -9.77
C ASN A 154 12.48 18.53 -9.19
N VAL A 155 12.00 19.69 -8.77
CA VAL A 155 10.65 19.90 -8.24
C VAL A 155 9.79 20.60 -9.29
N LYS A 156 8.66 19.98 -9.62
CA LYS A 156 7.65 20.48 -10.56
C LYS A 156 6.33 20.71 -9.85
N ILE A 157 5.64 21.80 -10.14
CA ILE A 157 4.29 22.05 -9.63
C ILE A 157 3.34 22.24 -10.79
N PHE A 158 2.20 21.58 -10.71
CA PHE A 158 1.12 21.66 -11.67
C PHE A 158 -0.09 22.31 -11.01
N ASN A 159 -0.72 23.25 -11.71
CA ASN A 159 -1.97 23.86 -11.28
C ASN A 159 -3.18 22.91 -11.47
N SER A 160 -4.37 23.38 -11.11
CA SER A 160 -5.63 22.62 -11.24
C SER A 160 -5.98 22.19 -12.66
N LYS A 161 -5.40 22.83 -13.68
CA LYS A 161 -5.56 22.48 -15.10
C LYS A 161 -4.48 21.54 -15.62
N GLY A 162 -3.57 21.07 -14.75
CA GLY A 162 -2.44 20.21 -15.12
C GLY A 162 -1.30 20.94 -15.84
N LEU A 163 -1.26 22.28 -15.81
CA LEU A 163 -0.20 23.08 -16.41
C LEU A 163 0.98 23.23 -15.45
N LEU A 164 2.20 23.09 -15.96
CA LEU A 164 3.44 23.25 -15.20
C LEU A 164 3.68 24.74 -14.89
N VAL A 165 3.61 25.12 -13.61
CA VAL A 165 3.78 26.50 -13.14
C VAL A 165 5.11 26.74 -12.41
N TYR A 166 5.75 25.69 -11.93
CA TYR A 166 7.05 25.75 -11.28
C TYR A 166 7.90 24.55 -11.71
N ASN A 167 9.19 24.78 -12.01
CA ASN A 167 10.15 23.74 -12.38
C ASN A 167 11.56 24.18 -11.99
N GLN A 168 12.10 23.64 -10.91
CA GLN A 168 13.46 23.97 -10.46
C GLN A 168 14.26 22.74 -10.04
N ALA A 169 15.50 22.70 -10.50
CA ALA A 169 16.54 21.79 -10.03
C ALA A 169 17.17 22.34 -8.74
N LEU A 170 17.00 21.59 -7.66
CA LEU A 170 17.52 21.88 -6.33
C LEU A 170 18.69 20.95 -6.02
N HIS A 171 19.66 21.43 -5.26
CA HIS A 171 20.70 20.56 -4.71
C HIS A 171 20.08 19.65 -3.64
N SER A 172 20.38 18.35 -3.62
CA SER A 172 19.81 17.50 -2.58
C SER A 172 20.49 17.76 -1.22
N SER A 173 19.65 17.97 -0.22
CA SER A 173 19.99 18.00 1.20
C SER A 173 18.94 17.19 1.97
N LYS A 174 19.25 16.79 3.21
CA LYS A 174 18.32 15.99 4.05
C LYS A 174 16.96 16.69 4.26
N LEU A 175 16.97 18.03 4.38
CA LEU A 175 15.80 18.88 4.49
C LEU A 175 15.94 20.06 3.51
N LEU A 176 14.86 20.38 2.80
CA LEU A 176 14.79 21.49 1.84
C LEU A 176 13.55 22.33 2.14
N GLN A 177 13.74 23.64 2.23
CA GLN A 177 12.68 24.62 2.44
C GLN A 177 12.57 25.53 1.21
N ARG A 178 11.35 25.69 0.69
CA ARG A 178 11.03 26.61 -0.41
C ARG A 178 9.66 27.23 -0.18
N ASN A 179 9.56 28.51 -0.51
CA ASN A 179 8.33 29.27 -0.49
C ASN A 179 7.93 29.56 -1.93
N ILE A 180 6.67 29.31 -2.27
CA ILE A 180 6.15 29.48 -3.63
C ILE A 180 4.87 30.29 -3.50
N MET A 181 4.84 31.42 -4.21
CA MET A 181 3.68 32.30 -4.26
C MET A 181 2.70 31.78 -5.31
N ILE A 182 1.44 31.61 -4.92
CA ILE A 182 0.34 31.30 -5.83
C ILE A 182 -0.22 32.64 -6.32
N PRO A 183 -0.28 32.90 -7.64
CA PRO A 183 -0.85 34.15 -8.16
C PRO A 183 -2.34 34.28 -7.84
N ASP A 184 -2.80 35.51 -7.58
CA ASP A 184 -4.19 35.80 -7.21
C ASP A 184 -5.22 35.49 -8.32
N VAL A 185 -4.78 35.39 -9.58
CA VAL A 185 -5.64 35.16 -10.77
C VAL A 185 -5.83 33.68 -11.08
N GLU A 186 -5.25 32.80 -10.26
CA GLU A 186 -5.18 31.39 -10.54
C GLU A 186 -6.46 30.65 -10.11
N THR A 187 -6.89 29.66 -10.90
CA THR A 187 -8.16 28.98 -10.66
C THR A 187 -8.10 28.03 -9.47
N ALA A 188 -9.16 28.04 -8.65
CA ALA A 188 -9.36 27.05 -7.59
C ALA A 188 -9.31 25.62 -8.15
N GLY A 189 -8.97 24.66 -7.27
CA GLY A 189 -8.93 23.23 -7.57
C GLY A 189 -7.70 22.53 -7.01
N HIS A 190 -7.44 21.32 -7.49
CA HIS A 190 -6.38 20.46 -6.98
C HIS A 190 -5.05 20.66 -7.70
N TRP A 191 -4.05 21.04 -6.93
CA TRP A 191 -2.68 21.25 -7.35
C TRP A 191 -1.83 20.05 -7.05
N LYS A 192 -0.76 19.87 -7.82
CA LYS A 192 0.12 18.71 -7.69
C LYS A 192 1.58 19.11 -7.67
N ILE A 193 2.29 18.70 -6.62
CA ILE A 193 3.75 18.81 -6.52
C ILE A 193 4.35 17.46 -6.91
N VAL A 194 5.34 17.48 -7.80
CA VAL A 194 6.08 16.30 -8.25
C VAL A 194 7.57 16.53 -8.03
N ALA A 195 8.20 15.72 -7.19
CA ALA A 195 9.64 15.73 -6.98
C ALA A 195 10.27 14.52 -7.68
N THR A 196 11.38 14.74 -8.39
CA THR A 196 12.14 13.73 -9.13
C THR A 196 13.63 13.96 -8.98
N PHE A 197 14.45 12.93 -8.80
CA PHE A 197 15.90 13.10 -8.89
C PHE A 197 16.31 13.34 -10.36
N ILE A 198 17.18 14.34 -10.59
CA ILE A 198 17.58 14.79 -11.95
C ILE A 198 18.16 13.65 -12.78
N ASN A 199 19.04 12.84 -12.18
CA ASN A 199 19.68 11.71 -12.86
C ASN A 199 18.79 10.45 -12.87
N HIS A 200 17.66 10.47 -12.15
CA HIS A 200 16.74 9.35 -12.03
C HIS A 200 15.29 9.82 -12.20
N PRO A 201 14.88 10.28 -13.39
CA PRO A 201 13.54 10.88 -13.64
C PRO A 201 12.37 9.92 -13.37
N MET A 202 12.68 8.63 -13.22
CA MET A 202 11.75 7.58 -12.87
C MET A 202 11.37 7.55 -11.37
N SER A 203 12.08 8.30 -10.51
CA SER A 203 11.90 8.40 -9.04
C SER A 203 10.84 9.43 -8.63
N ASN A 204 9.67 9.44 -9.26
CA ASN A 204 8.67 10.47 -8.98
C ASN A 204 7.91 10.20 -7.67
N SER A 205 7.95 11.18 -6.77
CA SER A 205 7.00 11.29 -5.66
C SER A 205 6.06 12.45 -5.95
N SER A 206 4.78 12.29 -5.63
CA SER A 206 3.82 13.37 -5.80
C SER A 206 2.90 13.54 -4.61
N VAL A 207 2.58 14.79 -4.31
CA VAL A 207 1.61 15.20 -3.29
C VAL A 207 0.62 16.15 -3.95
N GLU A 208 -0.65 16.03 -3.57
CA GLU A 208 -1.72 16.89 -4.06
C GLU A 208 -2.22 17.77 -2.91
N PHE A 209 -2.55 19.02 -3.23
CA PHE A 209 -3.11 19.98 -2.28
C PHE A 209 -4.19 20.80 -2.99
N GLU A 210 -5.09 21.39 -2.22
CA GLU A 210 -6.24 22.10 -2.78
C GLU A 210 -6.08 23.61 -2.59
N VAL A 211 -6.38 24.37 -3.64
CA VAL A 211 -6.42 25.84 -3.64
C VAL A 211 -7.87 26.26 -3.82
N ARG A 212 -8.36 27.16 -2.98
CA ARG A 212 -9.74 27.68 -3.05
C ARG A 212 -9.74 29.20 -2.93
N GLU A 213 -10.80 29.82 -3.44
CA GLU A 213 -11.01 31.26 -3.30
C GLU A 213 -11.23 31.63 -1.83
N TYR A 214 -10.70 32.80 -1.46
CA TYR A 214 -10.77 33.33 -0.11
C TYR A 214 -12.14 33.94 0.17
N VAL A 215 -12.86 33.39 1.16
CA VAL A 215 -14.07 33.97 1.74
C VAL A 215 -14.00 33.76 3.25
N LEU A 216 -14.21 34.84 4.00
CA LEU A 216 -14.27 34.82 5.45
C LEU A 216 -15.70 34.44 5.85
N PRO A 217 -15.95 33.21 6.34
CA PRO A 217 -17.27 32.87 6.84
C PRO A 217 -17.54 33.61 8.15
N THR A 218 -18.77 34.09 8.32
CA THR A 218 -19.19 34.77 9.55
C THR A 218 -19.42 33.77 10.69
N PHE A 219 -19.83 32.54 10.35
CA PHE A 219 -20.01 31.42 11.28
C PHE A 219 -19.70 30.06 10.62
N GLU A 220 -19.44 29.04 11.45
CA GLU A 220 -19.09 27.68 11.03
C GLU A 220 -20.28 26.74 11.24
N VAL A 221 -20.59 25.94 10.21
CA VAL A 221 -21.61 24.88 10.25
C VAL A 221 -20.90 23.52 10.26
N THR A 222 -21.19 22.71 11.26
CA THR A 222 -20.60 21.36 11.43
C THR A 222 -21.69 20.31 11.46
N ILE A 223 -21.52 19.24 10.68
CA ILE A 223 -22.43 18.10 10.62
C ILE A 223 -21.78 16.94 11.38
N THR A 224 -22.36 16.56 12.52
CA THR A 224 -21.83 15.50 13.39
C THR A 224 -22.82 14.36 13.48
N ALA A 225 -22.50 13.25 12.81
CA ALA A 225 -23.25 12.01 12.95
C ALA A 225 -23.00 11.38 14.33
N LEU A 226 -24.03 10.77 14.94
CA LEU A 226 -23.87 10.05 16.20
C LEU A 226 -23.01 8.80 16.04
N LYS A 227 -23.11 8.15 14.88
CA LYS A 227 -22.28 7.00 14.49
C LYS A 227 -21.55 7.34 13.18
N PRO A 228 -20.31 6.87 12.98
CA PRO A 228 -19.55 7.13 11.75
C PRO A 228 -20.07 6.35 10.54
N TYR A 229 -21.13 5.55 10.71
CA TYR A 229 -21.79 4.73 9.69
C TYR A 229 -23.31 4.73 9.92
N TYR A 230 -24.05 4.28 8.91
CA TYR A 230 -25.49 4.11 8.98
C TYR A 230 -25.87 2.64 8.76
N LEU A 231 -26.42 2.00 9.79
CA LEU A 231 -26.97 0.65 9.71
C LEU A 231 -28.35 0.65 9.07
N VAL A 232 -28.50 -0.09 7.98
CA VAL A 232 -29.81 -0.24 7.28
C VAL A 232 -30.86 -0.95 8.13
N THR A 233 -30.43 -1.67 9.18
CA THR A 233 -31.31 -2.36 10.13
C THR A 233 -31.90 -1.44 11.20
N GLU A 234 -31.34 -0.25 11.41
CA GLU A 234 -31.88 0.73 12.36
C GLU A 234 -33.11 1.43 11.77
N GLU A 235 -34.04 1.87 12.63
CA GLU A 235 -35.27 2.55 12.19
C GLU A 235 -35.01 3.95 11.63
N SER A 236 -33.97 4.63 12.12
CA SER A 236 -33.60 5.98 11.67
C SER A 236 -32.12 6.29 11.90
N PHE A 237 -31.59 7.18 11.07
CA PHE A 237 -30.27 7.76 11.23
C PHE A 237 -30.36 9.14 11.89
N GLN A 238 -29.56 9.36 12.94
CA GLN A 238 -29.58 10.61 13.69
C GLN A 238 -28.22 11.32 13.62
N PHE A 239 -28.27 12.64 13.41
CA PHE A 239 -27.10 13.50 13.41
C PHE A 239 -27.45 14.89 13.95
N SER A 240 -26.42 15.63 14.34
CA SER A 240 -26.55 17.00 14.83
C SER A 240 -25.86 17.97 13.88
N VAL A 241 -26.45 19.15 13.75
CA VAL A 241 -25.85 20.30 13.09
C VAL A 241 -25.49 21.29 14.19
N SER A 242 -24.20 21.61 14.34
CA SER A 242 -23.75 22.66 15.25
C SER A 242 -23.26 23.87 14.46
N VAL A 243 -23.77 25.04 14.83
CA VAL A 243 -23.51 26.31 14.17
C VAL A 243 -22.95 27.30 15.18
N ARG A 244 -21.72 27.75 14.98
CA ARG A 244 -21.02 28.65 15.91
C ARG A 244 -20.31 29.75 15.17
N TYR A 245 -20.36 30.96 15.71
CA TYR A 245 -19.49 32.04 15.25
C TYR A 245 -18.02 31.68 15.44
N THR A 246 -17.15 32.33 14.68
CA THR A 246 -15.69 32.16 14.78
C THR A 246 -15.13 32.44 16.18
N TYR A 247 -15.83 33.22 17.00
CA TYR A 247 -15.50 33.51 18.40
C TYR A 247 -16.22 32.60 19.42
N GLY A 248 -16.89 31.53 18.96
CA GLY A 248 -17.37 30.42 19.78
C GLY A 248 -18.80 30.50 20.31
N LYS A 249 -19.54 31.60 20.07
CA LYS A 249 -20.97 31.68 20.47
C LYS A 249 -21.86 30.91 19.49
N GLY A 250 -22.94 30.32 19.99
CA GLY A 250 -23.96 29.65 19.18
C GLY A 250 -24.74 30.64 18.30
N VAL A 251 -25.12 30.18 17.11
CA VAL A 251 -25.90 30.96 16.14
C VAL A 251 -27.38 30.56 16.24
N ASN A 252 -28.28 31.53 16.17
CA ASN A 252 -29.71 31.29 16.06
C ASN A 252 -30.13 31.46 14.60
N GLY A 253 -30.83 30.45 14.06
CA GLY A 253 -31.01 30.35 12.61
C GLY A 253 -32.00 29.29 12.18
N ILE A 254 -32.07 29.07 10.87
CA ILE A 254 -32.86 28.00 10.24
C ILE A 254 -31.91 27.16 9.40
N ALA A 255 -31.91 25.84 9.63
CA ALA A 255 -31.19 24.88 8.80
C ALA A 255 -32.12 24.24 7.77
N TYR A 256 -31.68 24.23 6.52
CA TYR A 256 -32.26 23.48 5.41
C TYR A 256 -31.34 22.30 5.08
N VAL A 257 -31.84 21.09 5.20
CA VAL A 257 -31.07 19.86 5.04
C VAL A 257 -31.54 19.13 3.79
N ARG A 258 -30.59 18.65 3.00
CA ARG A 258 -30.82 17.83 1.80
C ARG A 258 -30.03 16.53 1.91
N PHE A 259 -30.61 15.45 1.41
CA PHE A 259 -30.00 14.13 1.43
C PHE A 259 -29.75 13.61 0.02
N GLY A 260 -28.72 12.76 -0.10
CA GLY A 260 -28.41 12.02 -1.30
C GLY A 260 -27.64 10.74 -0.98
N LEU A 261 -27.33 9.97 -2.00
CA LEU A 261 -26.46 8.81 -1.92
C LEU A 261 -25.27 9.02 -2.86
N ILE A 262 -24.11 8.54 -2.46
CA ILE A 262 -22.91 8.50 -3.29
C ILE A 262 -22.60 7.03 -3.55
N ASP A 263 -22.54 6.65 -4.81
CA ASP A 263 -22.20 5.28 -5.19
C ASP A 263 -20.71 4.97 -5.00
N ARG A 264 -20.31 3.75 -5.36
CA ARG A 264 -18.91 3.29 -5.23
C ARG A 264 -17.95 3.98 -6.20
N GLU A 265 -18.47 4.60 -7.27
CA GLU A 265 -17.70 5.31 -8.28
C GLU A 265 -17.60 6.81 -7.97
N GLY A 266 -18.30 7.28 -6.92
CA GLY A 266 -18.29 8.66 -6.47
C GLY A 266 -19.42 9.51 -7.06
N LYS A 267 -20.36 8.92 -7.80
CA LYS A 267 -21.50 9.62 -8.39
C LYS A 267 -22.49 10.00 -7.29
N ARG A 268 -22.84 11.28 -7.22
CA ARG A 268 -23.86 11.81 -6.31
C ARG A 268 -25.24 11.62 -6.91
N ILE A 269 -26.15 11.02 -6.14
CA ILE A 269 -27.54 10.79 -6.48
C ILE A 269 -28.37 11.56 -5.46
N HIS A 270 -28.98 12.66 -5.88
CA HIS A 270 -29.85 13.44 -5.01
C HIS A 270 -31.17 12.70 -4.78
N LEU A 271 -31.68 12.76 -3.56
CA LEU A 271 -32.96 12.13 -3.17
C LEU A 271 -34.01 13.21 -2.91
N PRO A 272 -34.69 13.73 -3.96
CA PRO A 272 -35.65 14.81 -3.82
C PRO A 272 -36.87 14.41 -2.99
N GLY A 273 -37.34 15.34 -2.16
CA GLY A 273 -38.46 15.12 -1.24
C GLY A 273 -38.06 14.41 0.06
N LEU A 274 -36.78 14.41 0.43
CA LEU A 274 -36.27 14.13 1.78
C LEU A 274 -35.78 15.40 2.49
N GLU A 275 -36.00 16.58 1.89
CA GLU A 275 -35.50 17.83 2.45
C GLU A 275 -36.17 18.10 3.81
N ASN A 276 -35.36 18.50 4.78
CA ASN A 276 -35.82 18.79 6.14
C ASN A 276 -35.51 20.25 6.50
N LYS A 277 -36.40 20.87 7.28
CA LYS A 277 -36.25 22.25 7.76
C LYS A 277 -36.38 22.28 9.27
N THR A 278 -35.33 22.73 9.95
CA THR A 278 -35.27 22.75 11.41
C THR A 278 -34.76 24.10 11.93
N SER A 279 -35.33 24.58 13.04
CA SER A 279 -34.83 25.78 13.73
C SER A 279 -33.59 25.46 14.56
N ILE A 280 -32.59 26.32 14.54
CA ILE A 280 -31.38 26.22 15.35
C ILE A 280 -31.50 27.21 16.50
N GLN A 281 -31.42 26.70 17.73
CA GLN A 281 -31.37 27.49 18.96
C GLN A 281 -30.05 27.21 19.69
N ASP A 282 -29.39 28.27 20.15
CA ASP A 282 -28.09 28.23 20.81
C ASP A 282 -27.02 27.45 20.02
N GLY A 283 -27.11 27.46 18.68
CA GLY A 283 -26.11 26.87 17.80
C GLY A 283 -26.14 25.35 17.66
N VAL A 284 -27.22 24.66 18.04
CA VAL A 284 -27.36 23.20 17.82
C VAL A 284 -28.77 22.83 17.34
N ALA A 285 -28.85 21.90 16.39
CA ALA A 285 -30.09 21.24 15.98
C ALA A 285 -29.86 19.74 15.77
N SER A 286 -30.73 18.90 16.33
CA SER A 286 -30.72 17.45 16.09
C SER A 286 -31.71 17.08 14.98
N ILE A 287 -31.28 16.25 14.05
CA ILE A 287 -32.05 15.82 12.87
C ILE A 287 -32.08 14.30 12.82
N THR A 288 -33.26 13.77 12.50
CA THR A 288 -33.52 12.34 12.34
C THR A 288 -34.00 12.06 10.91
N LEU A 289 -33.37 11.10 10.25
CA LEU A 289 -33.73 10.60 8.92
C LEU A 289 -34.29 9.18 9.04
N PRO A 290 -35.59 8.96 8.83
CA PRO A 290 -36.19 7.62 8.87
C PRO A 290 -35.64 6.73 7.75
N THR A 291 -35.34 5.47 8.07
CA THR A 291 -34.78 4.51 7.10
C THR A 291 -35.78 4.14 6.01
N GLU A 292 -37.07 4.04 6.35
CA GLU A 292 -38.14 3.78 5.37
C GLU A 292 -38.27 4.89 4.33
N ASP A 293 -38.15 6.16 4.75
CA ASP A 293 -38.21 7.29 3.83
C ASP A 293 -36.99 7.29 2.90
N LEU A 294 -35.79 7.02 3.44
CA LEU A 294 -34.58 6.90 2.63
C LEU A 294 -34.73 5.76 1.60
N ARG A 295 -35.16 4.57 2.06
CA ARG A 295 -35.36 3.37 1.22
C ARG A 295 -36.37 3.63 0.11
N GLY A 296 -37.56 4.13 0.46
CA GLY A 296 -38.63 4.39 -0.51
C GLY A 296 -38.28 5.46 -1.54
N LYS A 297 -37.38 6.40 -1.21
CA LYS A 297 -36.87 7.40 -2.15
C LYS A 297 -35.73 6.87 -3.00
N ALA A 298 -34.86 6.03 -2.44
CA ALA A 298 -33.81 5.35 -3.19
C ALA A 298 -34.38 4.38 -4.23
N GLU A 299 -35.42 3.62 -3.88
CA GLU A 299 -36.11 2.72 -4.82
C GLU A 299 -36.72 3.45 -6.02
N LYS A 300 -37.25 4.67 -5.81
CA LYS A 300 -37.74 5.54 -6.90
C LYS A 300 -36.64 6.01 -7.85
N GLN A 301 -35.37 5.94 -7.42
CA GLN A 301 -34.18 6.19 -8.23
C GLN A 301 -33.54 4.90 -8.75
N ASN A 302 -34.28 3.78 -8.77
CA ASN A 302 -33.82 2.45 -9.17
C ASN A 302 -32.71 1.84 -8.28
N ILE A 303 -32.56 2.31 -7.03
CA ILE A 303 -31.58 1.77 -6.08
C ILE A 303 -32.28 0.75 -5.18
N GLN A 304 -32.16 -0.54 -5.53
CA GLN A 304 -32.77 -1.60 -4.73
C GLN A 304 -31.97 -1.93 -3.46
N HIS A 305 -30.65 -1.76 -3.47
CA HIS A 305 -29.76 -2.10 -2.36
C HIS A 305 -28.82 -0.91 -2.11
N MET A 306 -28.96 -0.28 -0.94
CA MET A 306 -28.16 0.90 -0.55
C MET A 306 -26.82 0.53 0.13
N GLU A 307 -26.55 -0.77 0.32
CA GLU A 307 -25.33 -1.23 0.98
C GLU A 307 -24.07 -0.85 0.18
N GLY A 308 -23.14 -0.19 0.86
CA GLY A 308 -21.88 0.25 0.30
C GLY A 308 -21.94 1.61 -0.41
N TYR A 309 -23.09 2.29 -0.41
CA TYR A 309 -23.21 3.70 -0.75
C TYR A 309 -22.80 4.56 0.46
N ASN A 310 -22.38 5.80 0.23
CA ASN A 310 -22.23 6.80 1.29
C ASN A 310 -23.44 7.72 1.32
N LEU A 311 -23.94 8.04 2.51
CA LEU A 311 -24.97 9.04 2.71
C LEU A 311 -24.35 10.43 2.50
N TYR A 312 -24.92 11.17 1.55
CA TYR A 312 -24.60 12.57 1.31
C TYR A 312 -25.58 13.45 2.09
N ILE A 313 -25.05 14.36 2.90
CA ILE A 313 -25.83 15.31 3.69
C ILE A 313 -25.34 16.71 3.33
N ALA A 314 -26.24 17.58 2.86
CA ALA A 314 -25.95 18.99 2.62
C ALA A 314 -26.85 19.86 3.51
N VAL A 315 -26.26 20.82 4.21
CA VAL A 315 -26.96 21.70 5.15
C VAL A 315 -26.68 23.15 4.78
N THR A 316 -27.73 23.92 4.53
CA THR A 316 -27.68 25.37 4.33
C THR A 316 -28.30 26.05 5.55
N VAL A 317 -27.54 26.89 6.24
CA VAL A 317 -28.00 27.60 7.44
C VAL A 317 -28.19 29.07 7.12
N LEU A 318 -29.37 29.59 7.46
CA LEU A 318 -29.70 31.02 7.42
C LEU A 318 -29.72 31.58 8.84
N GLU A 319 -28.86 32.55 9.12
CA GLU A 319 -28.87 33.27 10.39
C GLU A 319 -30.04 34.26 10.43
N THR A 320 -30.76 34.33 11.56
CA THR A 320 -31.92 35.22 11.69
C THR A 320 -31.58 36.70 11.90
N ALA A 321 -30.40 37.04 12.44
CA ALA A 321 -30.05 38.43 12.74
C ALA A 321 -29.32 39.13 11.60
N SER A 322 -28.31 38.49 10.99
CA SER A 322 -27.57 39.04 9.84
C SER A 322 -28.28 38.80 8.49
N GLY A 323 -29.03 37.70 8.37
CA GLY A 323 -29.51 37.21 7.07
C GLY A 323 -28.45 36.47 6.25
N ASP A 324 -27.29 36.20 6.84
CA ASP A 324 -26.19 35.49 6.19
C ASP A 324 -26.50 34.00 6.01
N LEU A 325 -25.92 33.42 4.95
CA LEU A 325 -26.08 32.02 4.56
C LEU A 325 -24.72 31.32 4.59
N GLU A 326 -24.67 30.14 5.20
CA GLU A 326 -23.50 29.26 5.19
C GLU A 326 -23.90 27.82 4.86
N GLU A 327 -23.06 27.13 4.11
CA GLU A 327 -23.32 25.76 3.66
C GLU A 327 -22.24 24.78 4.13
N ALA A 328 -22.68 23.57 4.50
CA ALA A 328 -21.80 22.46 4.85
C ALA A 328 -22.27 21.17 4.21
N GLU A 329 -21.33 20.33 3.79
CA GLU A 329 -21.60 19.01 3.21
C GLU A 329 -20.87 17.92 3.99
N SER A 330 -21.48 16.74 4.09
CA SER A 330 -20.86 15.53 4.64
C SER A 330 -21.05 14.36 3.68
N THR A 331 -19.95 13.65 3.43
CA THR A 331 -19.86 12.46 2.57
C THR A 331 -19.30 11.24 3.32
N SER A 332 -19.07 11.37 4.63
CA SER A 332 -18.28 10.41 5.41
C SER A 332 -19.06 9.21 5.91
N VAL A 333 -20.39 9.25 5.85
CA VAL A 333 -21.25 8.24 6.48
C VAL A 333 -21.50 7.11 5.49
N LYS A 334 -20.93 5.94 5.74
CA LYS A 334 -21.14 4.75 4.89
C LYS A 334 -22.38 3.97 5.32
N ILE A 335 -23.20 3.58 4.35
CA ILE A 335 -24.38 2.73 4.58
C ILE A 335 -23.95 1.27 4.56
N VAL A 336 -24.23 0.57 5.67
CA VAL A 336 -23.75 -0.79 5.91
C VAL A 336 -24.84 -1.67 6.50
N THR A 337 -24.73 -2.98 6.29
CA THR A 337 -25.56 -4.00 6.94
C THR A 337 -24.98 -4.42 8.30
N SER A 338 -23.66 -4.26 8.47
CA SER A 338 -22.91 -4.60 9.68
C SER A 338 -22.04 -3.41 10.12
N PRO A 339 -21.96 -3.12 11.43
CA PRO A 339 -21.09 -2.10 12.02
C PRO A 339 -19.63 -2.56 12.13
N TYR A 340 -19.34 -3.81 11.75
CA TYR A 340 -18.01 -4.41 11.78
C TYR A 340 -17.63 -4.91 10.38
N ILE A 341 -16.40 -4.60 9.97
CA ILE A 341 -15.73 -5.12 8.79
C ILE A 341 -14.63 -6.07 9.27
N LEU A 342 -14.72 -7.32 8.85
CA LEU A 342 -13.71 -8.35 9.09
C LEU A 342 -12.74 -8.44 7.92
N ASP A 343 -11.44 -8.36 8.22
CA ASP A 343 -10.39 -8.61 7.27
C ASP A 343 -9.48 -9.76 7.73
N MET A 344 -9.23 -10.72 6.82
CA MET A 344 -8.32 -11.85 7.00
C MET A 344 -7.10 -11.74 6.09
N SER A 345 -6.84 -10.57 5.50
CA SER A 345 -5.71 -10.33 4.58
C SER A 345 -4.35 -10.68 5.19
N LYS A 346 -4.21 -10.58 6.52
CA LYS A 346 -3.00 -10.95 7.27
C LYS A 346 -2.80 -12.46 7.47
N THR A 347 -3.75 -13.30 7.07
CA THR A 347 -3.68 -14.77 7.18
C THR A 347 -2.90 -15.41 6.02
N LYS A 348 -2.09 -16.45 6.29
CA LYS A 348 -1.35 -17.19 5.25
C LYS A 348 -2.32 -17.88 4.27
N LYS A 349 -2.02 -17.84 2.97
CA LYS A 349 -2.80 -18.55 1.93
C LYS A 349 -2.47 -20.04 1.79
N TYR A 350 -1.26 -20.40 2.21
CA TYR A 350 -0.76 -21.77 2.16
C TYR A 350 -0.41 -22.24 3.57
N PHE A 351 -0.86 -23.43 3.94
CA PHE A 351 -0.63 -24.01 5.25
C PHE A 351 0.25 -25.26 5.16
N THR A 352 0.94 -25.58 6.26
CA THR A 352 1.76 -26.78 6.36
C THR A 352 0.97 -27.93 7.00
N PRO A 353 0.76 -29.07 6.29
CA PRO A 353 0.11 -30.25 6.88
C PRO A 353 0.87 -30.78 8.10
N GLY A 354 0.16 -31.01 9.21
CA GLY A 354 0.76 -31.48 10.47
C GLY A 354 1.41 -30.38 11.34
N GLY A 355 1.38 -29.12 10.90
CA GLY A 355 1.87 -27.96 11.66
C GLY A 355 0.74 -27.19 12.36
N LYS A 356 1.08 -26.06 12.97
CA LYS A 356 0.09 -25.09 13.47
C LYS A 356 -0.20 -24.03 12.41
N PHE A 357 -1.46 -23.62 12.32
CA PHE A 357 -1.88 -22.55 11.45
C PHE A 357 -2.67 -21.51 12.24
N SER A 358 -2.28 -20.25 12.07
CA SER A 358 -2.89 -19.12 12.76
C SER A 358 -3.71 -18.29 11.77
N ILE A 359 -4.98 -18.08 12.12
CA ILE A 359 -5.89 -17.18 11.43
C ILE A 359 -5.75 -15.81 12.10
N LEU A 360 -5.29 -14.82 11.32
CA LEU A 360 -5.17 -13.43 11.75
C LEU A 360 -6.36 -12.66 11.20
N ALA A 361 -7.17 -12.18 12.13
CA ALA A 361 -8.40 -11.45 11.88
C ALA A 361 -8.26 -10.02 12.39
N THR A 362 -8.68 -9.03 11.61
CA THR A 362 -8.76 -7.64 12.05
C THR A 362 -10.19 -7.12 11.90
N THR A 363 -10.78 -6.64 12.99
CA THR A 363 -12.08 -5.98 13.04
C THR A 363 -11.93 -4.47 13.03
N THR A 364 -12.58 -3.83 12.07
CA THR A 364 -12.67 -2.36 12.00
C THR A 364 -14.11 -1.93 11.86
N HIS A 365 -14.40 -0.69 12.24
CA HIS A 365 -15.63 -0.02 11.86
C HIS A 365 -15.56 0.43 10.39
N PRO A 366 -16.69 0.76 9.74
CA PRO A 366 -16.72 1.20 8.35
C PRO A 366 -15.88 2.44 8.00
N ASP A 367 -15.52 3.24 9.01
CA ASP A 367 -14.62 4.39 8.90
C ASP A 367 -13.12 4.02 8.98
N GLY A 368 -12.82 2.74 9.20
CA GLY A 368 -11.48 2.19 9.36
C GLY A 368 -10.92 2.27 10.77
N SER A 369 -11.69 2.79 11.74
CA SER A 369 -11.27 2.76 13.15
C SER A 369 -11.28 1.33 13.71
N PRO A 370 -10.36 0.97 14.62
CA PRO A 370 -10.36 -0.35 15.24
C PRO A 370 -11.63 -0.62 16.04
N ALA A 371 -12.18 -1.83 15.94
CA ALA A 371 -13.27 -2.30 16.79
C ALA A 371 -12.68 -3.24 17.87
N PRO A 372 -12.40 -2.74 19.09
CA PRO A 372 -11.68 -3.48 20.12
C PRO A 372 -12.52 -4.56 20.79
N ASP A 373 -11.85 -5.56 21.36
CA ASP A 373 -12.40 -6.54 22.32
C ASP A 373 -13.62 -7.35 21.82
N LEU A 374 -13.79 -7.40 20.50
CA LEU A 374 -14.92 -8.10 19.88
C LEU A 374 -14.76 -9.62 19.98
N ARG A 375 -15.83 -10.33 20.32
CA ARG A 375 -15.84 -11.80 20.28
C ARG A 375 -15.86 -12.26 18.82
N MET A 376 -14.98 -13.18 18.47
CA MET A 376 -14.87 -13.74 17.12
C MET A 376 -15.04 -15.26 17.15
N ARG A 377 -15.75 -15.81 16.17
CA ARG A 377 -15.88 -17.25 15.95
C ARG A 377 -15.36 -17.63 14.57
N ALA A 378 -14.54 -18.65 14.48
CA ALA A 378 -14.12 -19.23 13.22
C ALA A 378 -14.72 -20.63 13.05
N SER A 379 -15.32 -20.89 11.90
CA SER A 379 -15.69 -22.22 11.42
C SER A 379 -14.68 -22.62 10.36
N VAL A 380 -13.94 -23.69 10.61
CA VAL A 380 -12.90 -24.20 9.71
C VAL A 380 -13.31 -25.59 9.23
N SER A 381 -13.55 -25.71 7.94
CA SER A 381 -13.88 -26.98 7.28
C SER A 381 -12.62 -27.49 6.57
N VAL A 382 -11.99 -28.52 7.14
CA VAL A 382 -10.75 -29.13 6.64
C VAL A 382 -11.06 -30.29 5.73
N THR A 383 -10.61 -30.24 4.48
CA THR A 383 -10.70 -31.35 3.54
C THR A 383 -9.44 -32.21 3.64
N SER A 384 -9.61 -33.51 3.85
CA SER A 384 -8.55 -34.51 3.86
C SER A 384 -8.92 -35.69 2.94
N VAL A 385 -7.96 -36.57 2.65
CA VAL A 385 -8.18 -37.77 1.82
C VAL A 385 -9.29 -38.69 2.38
N GLY A 386 -9.56 -38.65 3.68
CA GLY A 386 -10.59 -39.44 4.37
C GLY A 386 -11.93 -38.74 4.61
N GLY A 387 -12.15 -37.53 4.07
CA GLY A 387 -13.39 -36.75 4.26
C GLY A 387 -13.16 -35.33 4.77
N THR A 388 -14.26 -34.61 5.00
CA THR A 388 -14.26 -33.24 5.51
C THR A 388 -14.57 -33.23 7.00
N GLN A 389 -13.75 -32.52 7.79
CA GLN A 389 -13.96 -32.31 9.22
C GLN A 389 -14.22 -30.83 9.48
N GLU A 390 -15.20 -30.51 10.32
CA GLU A 390 -15.47 -29.13 10.74
C GLU A 390 -15.02 -28.90 12.19
N SER A 391 -14.37 -27.76 12.42
CA SER A 391 -13.95 -27.31 13.74
C SER A 391 -14.45 -25.88 13.97
N LYS A 392 -14.96 -25.63 15.16
CA LYS A 392 -15.38 -24.29 15.61
C LYS A 392 -14.40 -23.80 16.66
N MET A 393 -13.98 -22.55 16.51
CA MET A 393 -13.06 -21.88 17.42
C MET A 393 -13.64 -20.55 17.82
N GLU A 394 -13.31 -20.11 19.02
CA GLU A 394 -13.70 -18.80 19.53
C GLU A 394 -12.46 -18.07 20.03
N GLY A 395 -12.47 -16.75 19.90
CA GLY A 395 -11.45 -15.86 20.43
C GLY A 395 -12.00 -14.47 20.63
N SER A 396 -11.16 -13.58 21.13
CA SER A 396 -11.48 -12.16 21.29
C SER A 396 -10.42 -11.31 20.59
N GLY A 397 -10.85 -10.21 20.00
CA GLY A 397 -9.96 -9.17 19.52
C GLY A 397 -9.26 -8.48 20.69
N ASN A 398 -8.08 -7.92 20.41
CA ASN A 398 -7.39 -7.03 21.34
C ASN A 398 -7.88 -5.57 21.19
N SER A 399 -7.23 -4.63 21.86
CA SER A 399 -7.53 -3.20 21.77
C SER A 399 -7.32 -2.56 20.39
N LYS A 400 -6.64 -3.25 19.46
CA LYS A 400 -6.49 -2.86 18.05
C LYS A 400 -7.50 -3.58 17.14
N GLY A 401 -8.45 -4.34 17.70
CA GLY A 401 -9.38 -5.17 16.94
C GLY A 401 -8.73 -6.37 16.27
N GLU A 402 -7.55 -6.80 16.69
CA GLU A 402 -6.86 -7.94 16.09
C GLU A 402 -7.06 -9.20 16.94
N ALA A 403 -7.43 -10.31 16.31
CA ALA A 403 -7.54 -11.62 16.95
C ALA A 403 -6.68 -12.66 16.21
N VAL A 404 -6.10 -13.57 16.99
CA VAL A 404 -5.33 -14.70 16.48
C VAL A 404 -5.99 -15.99 16.95
N LEU A 405 -6.46 -16.79 16.00
CA LEU A 405 -7.04 -18.11 16.25
C LEU A 405 -6.09 -19.17 15.69
N THR A 406 -5.46 -19.94 16.56
CA THR A 406 -4.52 -20.99 16.15
C THR A 406 -5.18 -22.36 16.19
N PHE A 407 -4.98 -23.14 15.14
CA PHE A 407 -5.51 -24.50 15.04
C PHE A 407 -4.42 -25.47 14.56
N GLU A 408 -4.52 -26.72 14.99
CA GLU A 408 -3.58 -27.78 14.59
C GLU A 408 -4.06 -28.47 13.31
N VAL A 409 -3.21 -28.49 12.29
CA VAL A 409 -3.57 -29.01 10.98
C VAL A 409 -3.39 -30.53 10.94
N PRO A 410 -4.40 -31.31 10.52
CA PRO A 410 -4.23 -32.73 10.26
C PRO A 410 -3.13 -33.01 9.23
N LYS A 411 -2.37 -34.10 9.41
CA LYS A 411 -1.22 -34.44 8.53
C LYS A 411 -1.59 -34.73 7.08
N LEU A 412 -2.84 -35.09 6.80
CA LEU A 412 -3.35 -35.46 5.48
C LEU A 412 -4.32 -34.41 4.89
N ALA A 413 -4.32 -33.20 5.45
CA ALA A 413 -5.16 -32.10 4.98
C ALA A 413 -4.64 -31.54 3.64
N THR A 414 -5.55 -31.25 2.73
CA THR A 414 -5.25 -30.72 1.38
C THR A 414 -5.74 -29.29 1.18
N SER A 415 -6.91 -28.96 1.72
CA SER A 415 -7.51 -27.63 1.66
C SER A 415 -8.32 -27.32 2.92
N MET A 416 -8.54 -26.04 3.19
CA MET A 416 -9.44 -25.60 4.24
C MET A 416 -10.25 -24.39 3.81
N ASP A 417 -11.52 -24.41 4.19
CA ASP A 417 -12.41 -23.26 4.08
C ASP A 417 -12.63 -22.66 5.46
N ILE A 418 -12.29 -21.39 5.60
CA ILE A 418 -12.37 -20.62 6.83
C ILE A 418 -13.52 -19.62 6.67
N LYS A 419 -14.48 -19.68 7.59
CA LYS A 419 -15.54 -18.68 7.75
C LYS A 419 -15.38 -18.05 9.12
N MET A 420 -15.24 -16.74 9.16
CA MET A 420 -15.00 -16.00 10.38
C MET A 420 -16.15 -15.05 10.65
N PHE A 421 -16.55 -14.96 11.91
CA PHE A 421 -17.72 -14.27 12.39
C PHE A 421 -17.35 -13.35 13.54
N ALA A 422 -17.95 -12.17 13.57
CA ALA A 422 -17.83 -11.18 14.62
C ALA A 422 -19.15 -11.12 15.42
N GLU A 423 -19.08 -11.00 16.75
CA GLU A 423 -20.25 -10.87 17.63
C GLU A 423 -20.09 -9.65 18.53
N GLY A 424 -21.03 -8.70 18.43
CA GLY A 424 -21.14 -7.57 19.35
C GLY A 424 -21.80 -7.94 20.69
N GLU A 425 -21.73 -7.02 21.66
CA GLU A 425 -22.23 -7.20 23.03
C GLU A 425 -23.72 -7.53 23.11
N ASP A 426 -24.53 -6.98 22.20
CA ASP A 426 -26.00 -7.12 22.23
C ASP A 426 -26.52 -8.51 21.85
N LYS A 427 -25.65 -9.47 21.46
CA LYS A 427 -25.98 -10.87 21.09
C LYS A 427 -27.05 -11.05 19.98
N GLU A 428 -27.73 -9.98 19.57
CA GLU A 428 -28.69 -9.92 18.47
C GLU A 428 -27.92 -9.78 17.15
N VAL A 429 -27.34 -10.90 16.72
CA VAL A 429 -27.07 -11.24 15.31
C VAL A 429 -26.54 -10.08 14.44
N VAL A 430 -25.34 -9.61 14.75
CA VAL A 430 -24.56 -8.77 13.82
C VAL A 430 -23.35 -9.57 13.37
N VAL A 431 -23.58 -10.48 12.44
CA VAL A 431 -22.60 -11.43 11.94
C VAL A 431 -22.02 -10.90 10.64
N SER A 432 -20.89 -10.19 10.71
CA SER A 432 -20.04 -10.01 9.52
C SER A 432 -19.40 -11.36 9.21
N ASP A 433 -19.51 -11.88 7.98
CA ASP A 433 -18.88 -13.13 7.57
C ASP A 433 -17.73 -12.93 6.59
N ALA A 434 -16.50 -13.14 7.04
CA ALA A 434 -15.34 -13.18 6.15
C ALA A 434 -15.06 -14.64 5.75
N LYS A 435 -14.85 -14.89 4.47
CA LYS A 435 -14.56 -16.24 3.93
C LYS A 435 -13.21 -16.29 3.25
N MET A 436 -12.45 -17.35 3.49
CA MET A 436 -11.15 -17.59 2.86
C MET A 436 -10.92 -19.08 2.64
N THR A 437 -10.44 -19.44 1.45
CA THR A 437 -9.97 -20.80 1.16
C THR A 437 -8.46 -20.81 1.12
N VAL A 438 -7.85 -21.76 1.84
CA VAL A 438 -6.40 -21.95 1.92
C VAL A 438 -6.03 -23.37 1.49
N SER A 439 -4.82 -23.54 0.96
CA SER A 439 -4.37 -24.83 0.39
C SER A 439 -3.08 -25.32 1.05
N ALA A 440 -2.88 -26.63 1.09
CA ALA A 440 -1.64 -27.20 1.58
C ALA A 440 -0.44 -26.81 0.70
N VAL A 441 0.73 -26.61 1.32
CA VAL A 441 2.00 -26.46 0.59
C VAL A 441 2.29 -27.73 -0.21
N GLN A 442 2.73 -27.59 -1.46
CA GLN A 442 3.16 -28.69 -2.30
C GLN A 442 4.61 -29.06 -1.96
N SER A 443 4.85 -30.31 -1.56
CA SER A 443 6.19 -30.82 -1.22
C SER A 443 6.53 -32.08 -2.01
N GLU A 444 7.76 -32.12 -2.53
CA GLU A 444 8.36 -33.32 -3.12
C GLU A 444 8.83 -34.23 -1.97
N GLY A 445 8.08 -35.32 -1.70
CA GLY A 445 8.44 -36.29 -0.65
C GLY A 445 7.77 -36.08 0.71
N ASN A 446 6.66 -35.31 0.77
CA ASN A 446 5.87 -35.11 2.00
C ASN A 446 6.68 -34.61 3.21
N SER A 447 7.78 -33.90 2.95
CA SER A 447 8.61 -33.26 3.97
C SER A 447 8.24 -31.79 4.05
N TYR A 448 7.92 -31.32 5.26
CA TYR A 448 7.48 -29.95 5.46
C TYR A 448 8.23 -29.28 6.62
N LEU A 449 8.26 -27.96 6.57
CA LEU A 449 8.67 -27.09 7.66
C LEU A 449 7.50 -26.21 8.04
N SER A 450 7.23 -26.06 9.33
CA SER A 450 6.27 -25.08 9.83
C SER A 450 7.01 -24.09 10.73
N VAL A 451 6.92 -22.81 10.36
CA VAL A 451 7.43 -21.68 11.15
C VAL A 451 6.27 -21.15 11.99
N GLU A 452 6.33 -21.42 13.29
CA GLU A 452 5.28 -21.12 14.26
C GLU A 452 5.76 -19.97 15.17
N ILE A 453 4.99 -18.89 15.22
CA ILE A 453 5.22 -17.73 16.11
C ILE A 453 3.93 -17.37 16.84
N GLU A 454 4.07 -16.79 18.02
CA GLU A 454 2.97 -16.10 18.68
C GLU A 454 2.83 -14.75 17.95
N HIS A 455 1.76 -14.59 17.17
CA HIS A 455 1.50 -13.40 16.34
C HIS A 455 1.14 -12.16 17.19
N VAL A 456 2.06 -11.77 18.08
CA VAL A 456 2.00 -10.62 18.96
C VAL A 456 2.96 -9.56 18.41
N THR A 457 2.60 -8.28 18.54
CA THR A 457 3.49 -7.18 18.15
C THR A 457 4.78 -7.24 18.99
N LEU A 458 5.94 -7.30 18.32
CA LEU A 458 7.23 -7.30 19.00
C LEU A 458 7.55 -5.89 19.53
N GLU A 459 7.48 -5.72 20.85
CA GLU A 459 7.71 -4.45 21.55
C GLU A 459 9.20 -4.22 21.90
N PRO A 460 9.64 -2.97 22.13
CA PRO A 460 11.02 -2.65 22.50
C PRO A 460 11.52 -3.39 23.73
N GLY A 461 12.74 -3.91 23.67
CA GLY A 461 13.33 -4.70 24.75
C GLY A 461 12.75 -6.12 24.89
N GLY A 462 11.69 -6.46 24.14
CA GLY A 462 11.11 -7.78 24.09
C GLY A 462 11.88 -8.77 23.20
N THR A 463 11.53 -10.04 23.32
CA THR A 463 12.04 -11.13 22.48
C THR A 463 10.87 -11.98 21.99
N MET A 464 10.90 -12.40 20.73
CA MET A 464 9.91 -13.30 20.15
C MET A 464 10.47 -14.73 20.09
N THR A 465 9.74 -15.70 20.65
CA THR A 465 10.09 -17.11 20.53
C THR A 465 9.58 -17.65 19.20
N VAL A 466 10.47 -18.25 18.42
CA VAL A 466 10.15 -18.90 17.14
C VAL A 466 10.28 -20.41 17.32
N THR A 467 9.26 -21.14 16.91
CA THR A 467 9.28 -22.61 16.87
C THR A 467 9.35 -23.08 15.42
N LEU A 468 10.33 -23.94 15.14
CA LEU A 468 10.55 -24.56 13.83
C LEU A 468 10.19 -26.04 13.92
N ARG A 469 9.04 -26.41 13.35
CA ARG A 469 8.57 -27.79 13.34
C ARG A 469 8.96 -28.48 12.03
N ASP A 470 9.89 -29.42 12.14
CA ASP A 470 10.26 -30.35 11.09
C ASP A 470 9.25 -31.51 11.00
N ILE A 471 8.59 -31.64 9.86
CA ILE A 471 7.56 -32.65 9.57
C ILE A 471 8.07 -33.51 8.42
N THR A 472 9.01 -34.39 8.75
CA THR A 472 9.67 -35.29 7.81
C THR A 472 9.16 -36.74 8.00
N PRO A 473 8.76 -37.47 6.95
CA PRO A 473 8.19 -38.82 7.06
C PRO A 473 9.14 -39.84 7.71
N PRO A 474 8.61 -40.89 8.38
CA PRO A 474 9.43 -41.97 8.91
C PRO A 474 10.28 -42.62 7.82
N GLY A 475 11.56 -42.87 8.11
CA GLY A 475 12.50 -43.49 7.16
C GLY A 475 13.24 -42.50 6.25
N THR A 476 12.92 -41.20 6.29
CA THR A 476 13.71 -40.17 5.60
C THR A 476 14.73 -39.50 6.55
N PRO A 477 15.98 -39.27 6.11
CA PRO A 477 16.98 -38.60 6.95
C PRO A 477 16.55 -37.19 7.35
N ARG A 478 16.53 -36.93 8.65
CA ARG A 478 16.20 -35.61 9.19
C ARG A 478 17.39 -34.65 9.07
N PRO A 479 17.15 -33.34 8.88
CA PRO A 479 18.22 -32.36 8.77
C PRO A 479 18.95 -32.17 10.11
N ALA A 480 20.26 -31.97 10.08
CA ALA A 480 21.04 -31.63 11.28
C ALA A 480 20.82 -30.18 11.74
N TYR A 481 20.60 -29.28 10.78
CA TYR A 481 20.40 -27.86 11.01
C TYR A 481 19.22 -27.33 10.20
N ILE A 482 18.50 -26.37 10.77
CA ILE A 482 17.52 -25.56 10.07
C ILE A 482 18.09 -24.14 9.93
N TYR A 483 18.08 -23.62 8.72
CA TYR A 483 18.58 -22.30 8.37
C TYR A 483 17.46 -21.28 8.41
N TYR A 484 17.77 -20.04 8.77
CA TYR A 484 16.80 -18.96 8.71
C TYR A 484 17.41 -17.62 8.28
N MET A 485 16.57 -16.79 7.68
CA MET A 485 16.86 -15.42 7.27
C MET A 485 15.77 -14.50 7.82
N VAL A 486 16.18 -13.38 8.42
CA VAL A 486 15.28 -12.31 8.88
C VAL A 486 15.35 -11.18 7.88
N LEU A 487 14.21 -10.83 7.28
CA LEU A 487 14.09 -9.77 6.28
C LEU A 487 13.29 -8.60 6.83
N SER A 488 13.72 -7.37 6.55
CA SER A 488 12.94 -6.16 6.79
C SER A 488 13.22 -5.14 5.70
N LYS A 489 12.19 -4.35 5.30
CA LYS A 489 12.29 -3.32 4.24
C LYS A 489 12.88 -3.86 2.93
N GLY A 490 12.60 -5.12 2.59
CA GLY A 490 13.11 -5.77 1.38
C GLY A 490 14.56 -6.25 1.43
N ARG A 491 15.23 -6.22 2.60
CA ARG A 491 16.63 -6.67 2.77
C ARG A 491 16.76 -7.74 3.84
N VAL A 492 17.79 -8.57 3.73
CA VAL A 492 18.15 -9.56 4.75
C VAL A 492 18.98 -8.87 5.83
N VAL A 493 18.40 -8.74 7.03
CA VAL A 493 19.04 -8.13 8.20
C VAL A 493 19.96 -9.13 8.90
N GLN A 494 19.54 -10.39 8.98
CA GLN A 494 20.26 -11.44 9.69
C GLN A 494 20.08 -12.79 8.98
N MET A 495 21.13 -13.62 9.01
CA MET A 495 21.12 -15.01 8.56
C MET A 495 21.82 -15.88 9.59
N ASN A 496 21.21 -17.00 9.98
CA ASN A 496 21.82 -17.94 10.93
C ASN A 496 21.25 -19.36 10.78
N ARG A 497 21.74 -20.30 11.59
CA ARG A 497 21.26 -21.69 11.68
C ARG A 497 20.99 -22.10 13.11
N VAL A 498 20.06 -23.03 13.29
CA VAL A 498 19.75 -23.65 14.58
C VAL A 498 19.91 -25.16 14.45
N GLN A 499 20.51 -25.80 15.44
CA GLN A 499 20.60 -27.25 15.49
C GLN A 499 19.21 -27.85 15.67
N ARG A 500 18.89 -28.86 14.86
CA ARG A 500 17.58 -29.51 14.87
C ARG A 500 17.44 -30.38 16.12
N THR A 501 16.40 -30.12 16.90
CA THR A 501 15.94 -30.94 18.04
C THR A 501 14.50 -31.41 17.79
N GLU A 502 13.91 -32.19 18.70
CA GLU A 502 12.50 -32.60 18.56
C GLU A 502 11.53 -31.40 18.64
N LEU A 503 11.89 -30.34 19.37
CA LEU A 503 11.21 -29.05 19.37
C LEU A 503 12.26 -27.94 19.15
N THR A 504 12.53 -27.65 17.88
CA THR A 504 13.56 -26.66 17.53
C THR A 504 13.02 -25.26 17.77
N THR A 505 13.64 -24.51 18.68
CA THR A 505 13.23 -23.15 19.03
C THR A 505 14.41 -22.20 19.10
N PHE A 506 14.17 -20.91 18.85
CA PHE A 506 15.13 -19.85 19.10
C PHE A 506 14.41 -18.53 19.44
N SER A 507 15.12 -17.62 20.09
CA SER A 507 14.58 -16.30 20.46
C SER A 507 15.13 -15.21 19.53
N LEU A 508 14.25 -14.39 18.98
CA LEU A 508 14.58 -13.25 18.15
C LEU A 508 14.34 -11.94 18.94
N PRO A 509 15.38 -11.18 19.31
CA PRO A 509 15.22 -9.93 20.06
C PRO A 509 14.69 -8.80 19.18
N TYR A 510 14.00 -7.84 19.81
CA TYR A 510 13.63 -6.58 19.17
C TYR A 510 14.85 -5.84 18.63
N SER A 511 14.74 -5.27 17.43
CA SER A 511 15.72 -4.35 16.86
C SER A 511 15.03 -3.29 16.01
N LEU A 512 15.56 -2.07 16.01
CA LEU A 512 15.06 -0.95 15.18
C LEU A 512 15.18 -1.24 13.67
N ASP A 513 16.07 -2.14 13.28
CA ASP A 513 16.19 -2.57 11.89
C ASP A 513 14.96 -3.36 11.41
N LEU A 514 14.21 -3.98 12.34
CA LEU A 514 13.00 -4.75 12.07
C LEU A 514 11.73 -3.88 11.99
N VAL A 515 11.77 -2.63 12.44
CA VAL A 515 10.62 -1.69 12.36
C VAL A 515 10.39 -1.27 10.91
N PRO A 516 9.15 -1.24 10.39
CA PRO A 516 7.88 -1.49 11.07
C PRO A 516 7.46 -2.97 11.13
N SER A 517 7.99 -3.82 10.25
CA SER A 517 7.70 -5.25 10.25
C SER A 517 8.87 -6.05 9.69
N PHE A 518 8.88 -7.35 9.99
CA PHE A 518 9.86 -8.27 9.44
C PHE A 518 9.22 -9.57 8.97
N ARG A 519 10.01 -10.30 8.18
CA ARG A 519 9.70 -11.64 7.71
C ARG A 519 10.78 -12.58 8.14
N LEU A 520 10.38 -13.76 8.60
CA LEU A 520 11.29 -14.85 8.86
C LEU A 520 11.08 -15.90 7.79
N VAL A 521 12.15 -16.25 7.09
CA VAL A 521 12.17 -17.39 6.16
C VAL A 521 13.04 -18.46 6.77
N ALA A 522 12.51 -19.66 6.99
CA ALA A 522 13.26 -20.81 7.48
C ALA A 522 13.26 -21.92 6.42
N TYR A 523 14.33 -22.69 6.36
CA TYR A 523 14.48 -23.78 5.40
C TYR A 523 15.53 -24.82 5.81
N TYR A 524 15.42 -25.99 5.21
CA TYR A 524 16.45 -27.03 5.25
C TYR A 524 16.55 -27.74 3.89
N PHE A 525 17.61 -28.52 3.73
CA PHE A 525 17.86 -29.29 2.51
C PHE A 525 17.60 -30.77 2.78
N THR A 526 16.83 -31.39 1.89
CA THR A 526 16.61 -32.84 1.85
C THR A 526 17.49 -33.47 0.78
N GLN A 527 18.25 -34.49 1.17
CA GLN A 527 19.08 -35.28 0.25
C GLN A 527 18.38 -36.61 -0.04
N ALA A 528 17.54 -36.63 -1.07
CA ALA A 528 17.03 -37.89 -1.63
C ALA A 528 18.04 -38.45 -2.65
N PRO A 529 18.08 -39.78 -2.88
CA PRO A 529 19.06 -40.43 -3.76
C PRO A 529 19.09 -39.88 -5.21
N GLU A 530 17.97 -39.32 -5.68
CA GLU A 530 17.81 -38.86 -7.08
C GLU A 530 17.82 -37.34 -7.25
N LYS A 531 17.50 -36.55 -6.20
CA LYS A 531 17.37 -35.09 -6.30
C LYS A 531 17.50 -34.41 -4.94
N THR A 532 18.30 -33.35 -4.87
CA THR A 532 18.31 -32.43 -3.73
C THR A 532 17.12 -31.48 -3.82
N THR A 533 16.33 -31.41 -2.74
CA THR A 533 15.19 -30.50 -2.64
C THR A 533 15.35 -29.58 -1.43
N ILE A 534 14.72 -28.41 -1.49
CA ILE A 534 14.65 -27.46 -0.38
C ILE A 534 13.25 -27.54 0.21
N VAL A 535 13.16 -27.54 1.53
CA VAL A 535 11.90 -27.43 2.27
C VAL A 535 11.93 -26.11 3.01
N ALA A 536 10.97 -25.23 2.75
CA ALA A 536 10.94 -23.88 3.30
C ALA A 536 9.54 -23.48 3.76
N ASP A 537 9.49 -22.61 4.76
CA ASP A 537 8.28 -21.86 5.15
C ASP A 537 8.70 -20.46 5.60
N SER A 538 7.75 -19.52 5.57
CA SER A 538 7.98 -18.14 5.98
C SER A 538 6.80 -17.58 6.76
N VAL A 539 7.06 -16.59 7.58
CA VAL A 539 6.04 -15.89 8.36
C VAL A 539 6.33 -14.39 8.40
N TRP A 540 5.28 -13.59 8.38
CA TRP A 540 5.33 -12.15 8.61
C TRP A 540 4.96 -11.84 10.07
N ALA A 541 5.65 -10.87 10.68
CA ALA A 541 5.40 -10.43 12.04
C ALA A 541 5.47 -8.90 12.13
N ASP A 542 4.59 -8.35 12.97
CA ASP A 542 4.49 -6.91 13.23
C ASP A 542 5.45 -6.48 14.35
N VAL A 543 6.05 -5.30 14.20
CA VAL A 543 6.97 -4.72 15.18
C VAL A 543 6.43 -3.37 15.60
N LYS A 544 6.62 -3.00 16.87
CA LYS A 544 6.19 -1.70 17.34
C LYS A 544 6.84 -0.57 16.54
N ASP A 545 5.98 0.23 15.91
CA ASP A 545 6.30 1.44 15.16
C ASP A 545 6.92 2.52 16.04
N ILE A 546 8.26 2.52 16.13
CA ILE A 546 9.05 3.50 16.88
C ILE A 546 10.11 4.13 15.99
N CYS A 547 10.21 5.44 16.08
CA CYS A 547 11.28 6.19 15.43
C CYS A 547 12.62 5.90 16.12
N LYS A 548 13.70 5.84 15.33
CA LYS A 548 15.06 5.62 15.85
C LYS A 548 15.47 6.66 16.91
N GLY A 549 14.98 7.90 16.78
CA GLY A 549 15.10 8.95 17.78
C GLY A 549 13.71 9.42 18.24
N GLN A 550 13.63 9.84 19.49
CA GLN A 550 12.45 10.45 20.09
C GLN A 550 12.50 11.96 19.90
N ILE A 551 11.39 12.53 19.43
CA ILE A 551 11.21 13.98 19.32
C ILE A 551 9.94 14.34 20.09
N GLU A 552 10.06 15.26 21.03
CA GLU A 552 8.98 15.68 21.91
C GLU A 552 8.93 17.21 22.00
N ILE A 553 7.74 17.79 21.84
CA ILE A 553 7.50 19.19 22.13
C ILE A 553 7.04 19.26 23.59
N LEU A 554 7.75 20.03 24.42
CA LEU A 554 7.41 20.15 25.84
C LEU A 554 6.09 20.92 26.00
N PRO A 555 5.24 20.53 26.96
CA PRO A 555 3.95 21.17 27.18
C PRO A 555 4.11 22.63 27.60
N PHE A 556 3.33 23.52 26.98
CA PHE A 556 3.21 24.93 27.32
C PHE A 556 1.76 25.26 27.74
N LYS A 557 1.57 26.38 28.46
CA LYS A 557 0.27 26.75 29.06
C LYS A 557 -0.67 27.36 28.01
N GLU A 558 -1.93 27.57 28.38
CA GLU A 558 -2.83 28.41 27.58
C GLU A 558 -2.29 29.85 27.49
N HIS A 559 -2.38 30.43 26.31
CA HIS A 559 -1.84 31.74 25.99
C HIS A 559 -2.92 32.66 25.43
N LYS A 560 -2.82 33.95 25.75
CA LYS A 560 -3.63 35.00 25.12
C LYS A 560 -3.02 35.40 23.78
N PRO A 561 -3.83 35.97 22.85
CA PRO A 561 -3.30 36.53 21.62
C PRO A 561 -2.16 37.53 21.91
N ALA A 562 -1.08 37.44 21.12
CA ALA A 562 0.15 38.24 21.24
C ALA A 562 1.05 37.96 22.47
N ASP A 563 0.77 36.93 23.27
CA ASP A 563 1.72 36.46 24.28
C ASP A 563 3.01 35.93 23.63
N LEU A 564 4.15 36.21 24.27
CA LEU A 564 5.43 35.61 23.88
C LEU A 564 5.48 34.18 24.42
N VAL A 565 5.60 33.20 23.53
CA VAL A 565 5.65 31.78 23.87
C VAL A 565 7.01 31.20 23.48
N THR A 566 7.64 30.46 24.40
CA THR A 566 8.86 29.69 24.10
C THR A 566 8.50 28.23 23.89
N VAL A 567 8.80 27.71 22.70
CA VAL A 567 8.52 26.31 22.35
C VAL A 567 9.80 25.52 22.48
N VAL A 568 9.88 24.67 23.50
CA VAL A 568 11.06 23.84 23.73
C VAL A 568 10.84 22.45 23.13
N VAL A 569 11.71 22.05 22.22
CA VAL A 569 11.71 20.71 21.62
C VAL A 569 12.89 19.92 22.16
N ARG A 570 12.63 18.69 22.59
CA ARG A 570 13.62 17.74 23.06
C ARG A 570 13.80 16.63 22.03
N THR A 571 15.04 16.33 21.70
CA THR A 571 15.40 15.21 20.84
C THR A 571 16.65 14.49 21.35
N ASP A 572 16.67 13.17 21.22
CA ASP A 572 17.82 12.32 21.59
C ASP A 572 18.76 12.06 20.40
N GLN A 573 18.29 12.28 19.17
CA GLN A 573 19.04 12.07 17.93
C GLN A 573 18.61 13.05 16.83
N GLY A 574 19.58 13.55 16.08
CA GLY A 574 19.35 14.31 14.87
C GLY A 574 20.15 15.61 14.83
N ASP A 575 20.51 16.02 13.61
CA ASP A 575 21.30 17.24 13.39
C ASP A 575 20.39 18.49 13.33
N LYS A 576 19.13 18.32 12.91
CA LYS A 576 18.18 19.39 12.59
C LYS A 576 16.74 19.00 12.89
N VAL A 577 15.92 19.97 13.30
CA VAL A 577 14.47 19.84 13.49
C VAL A 577 13.76 20.84 12.56
N ALA A 578 12.70 20.40 11.89
CA ALA A 578 11.81 21.26 11.11
C ALA A 578 10.54 21.54 11.91
N LEU A 579 10.23 22.82 12.11
CA LEU A 579 9.08 23.27 12.86
C LEU A 579 8.02 23.83 11.91
N ALA A 580 6.76 23.73 12.32
CA ALA A 580 5.62 24.35 11.63
C ALA A 580 4.47 24.55 12.62
N ALA A 581 3.95 25.77 12.71
CA ALA A 581 2.73 26.10 13.45
C ALA A 581 1.57 26.28 12.45
N VAL A 582 0.64 25.32 12.46
CA VAL A 582 -0.51 25.27 11.54
C VAL A 582 -1.80 25.39 12.34
N ASP A 583 -2.74 26.21 11.87
CA ASP A 583 -4.09 26.28 12.45
C ASP A 583 -4.78 24.90 12.35
N THR A 584 -5.28 24.41 13.50
CA THR A 584 -5.98 23.13 13.60
C THR A 584 -7.17 23.03 12.64
N ALA A 585 -7.84 24.14 12.35
CA ALA A 585 -8.98 24.18 11.43
C ALA A 585 -8.62 23.72 9.99
N VAL A 586 -7.37 23.90 9.55
CA VAL A 586 -6.88 23.41 8.23
C VAL A 586 -7.02 21.90 8.13
N TYR A 587 -6.70 21.20 9.22
CA TYR A 587 -6.76 19.74 9.28
C TYR A 587 -8.17 19.20 9.47
N ILE A 588 -9.13 20.03 9.90
CA ILE A 588 -10.54 19.63 9.97
C ILE A 588 -11.11 19.51 8.56
N LEU A 589 -10.74 20.43 7.65
CA LEU A 589 -11.22 20.41 6.26
C LEU A 589 -10.59 19.30 5.40
N ASN A 590 -9.30 19.01 5.58
CA ASN A 590 -8.61 17.99 4.79
C ASN A 590 -7.57 17.20 5.61
N LYS A 591 -8.03 16.10 6.23
CA LYS A 591 -7.17 15.17 6.98
C LYS A 591 -6.24 14.33 6.09
N ASN A 592 -6.56 14.20 4.80
CA ASN A 592 -5.88 13.26 3.90
C ASN A 592 -4.44 13.68 3.58
N ASN A 593 -4.12 14.98 3.70
CA ASN A 593 -2.80 15.50 3.36
C ASN A 593 -1.88 15.74 4.58
N LYS A 594 -2.35 15.50 5.81
CA LYS A 594 -1.52 15.62 7.02
C LYS A 594 -0.47 14.51 7.05
N LEU A 595 0.81 14.87 7.24
CA LEU A 595 1.87 13.90 7.49
C LEU A 595 1.75 13.40 8.94
N THR A 596 1.67 12.08 9.12
CA THR A 596 1.61 11.44 10.43
C THR A 596 2.65 10.32 10.53
N PRO A 597 3.09 9.94 11.74
CA PRO A 597 3.99 8.79 11.92
C PRO A 597 3.44 7.53 11.26
N GLN A 598 2.12 7.28 11.34
CA GLN A 598 1.47 6.12 10.71
C GLN A 598 1.62 6.14 9.19
N LYS A 599 1.45 7.30 8.53
CA LYS A 599 1.68 7.42 7.07
C LYS A 599 3.15 7.19 6.72
N MET A 600 4.08 7.63 7.57
CA MET A 600 5.51 7.36 7.38
C MET A 600 5.81 5.87 7.49
N PHE A 601 5.31 5.16 8.52
CA PHE A 601 5.52 3.73 8.67
C PHE A 601 4.81 2.91 7.59
N ALA A 602 3.62 3.32 7.14
CA ALA A 602 2.96 2.75 5.98
C ALA A 602 3.81 2.92 4.69
N TYR A 603 4.41 4.10 4.51
CA TYR A 603 5.36 4.33 3.42
C TYR A 603 6.62 3.46 3.56
N MET A 604 7.15 3.29 4.77
CA MET A 604 8.28 2.38 5.03
C MET A 604 7.93 0.92 4.73
N ASN A 605 6.71 0.47 5.07
CA ASN A 605 6.20 -0.85 4.72
C ASN A 605 6.12 -1.07 3.19
N SER A 606 5.95 -0.01 2.39
CA SER A 606 5.96 -0.12 0.92
C SER A 606 7.30 -0.54 0.30
N TYR A 607 8.38 -0.55 1.10
CA TYR A 607 9.67 -1.13 0.71
C TYR A 607 9.72 -2.66 0.89
N ASP A 608 8.78 -3.27 1.62
CA ASP A 608 8.65 -4.73 1.62
C ASP A 608 8.34 -5.21 0.19
N LEU A 609 9.11 -6.20 -0.27
CA LEU A 609 9.06 -6.72 -1.64
C LEU A 609 8.19 -7.98 -1.75
N ALA A 610 7.71 -8.48 -0.62
CA ALA A 610 6.94 -9.70 -0.53
C ALA A 610 5.53 -9.59 -1.13
N CYS A 611 4.95 -10.75 -1.45
CA CYS A 611 3.61 -10.87 -2.04
C CYS A 611 2.63 -11.72 -1.25
N SER A 612 3.10 -12.38 -0.21
CA SER A 612 2.30 -13.22 0.68
C SER A 612 2.51 -12.75 2.11
N MET A 613 1.61 -13.07 3.04
CA MET A 613 1.84 -12.87 4.49
C MET A 613 2.66 -13.99 5.13
N GLY A 614 3.11 -14.96 4.33
CA GLY A 614 3.92 -16.09 4.76
C GLY A 614 3.59 -17.35 3.97
N GLY A 615 4.46 -18.35 4.04
CA GLY A 615 4.36 -19.57 3.26
C GLY A 615 4.42 -19.31 1.75
N GLY A 616 4.08 -20.34 0.99
CA GLY A 616 4.10 -20.33 -0.46
C GLY A 616 3.49 -21.62 -1.01
N ARG A 617 3.16 -21.64 -2.30
CA ARG A 617 2.64 -22.85 -2.96
C ARG A 617 3.63 -24.01 -2.88
N ASN A 618 4.93 -23.72 -2.95
CA ASN A 618 6.03 -24.66 -2.80
C ASN A 618 7.25 -23.94 -2.22
N SER A 619 8.30 -24.68 -1.83
CA SER A 619 9.48 -24.12 -1.17
C SER A 619 10.20 -23.03 -1.99
N GLN A 620 10.18 -23.12 -3.32
CA GLN A 620 10.75 -22.09 -4.19
C GLN A 620 9.90 -20.82 -4.15
N SER A 621 8.57 -20.96 -4.18
CA SER A 621 7.67 -19.82 -4.09
C SER A 621 7.76 -19.15 -2.71
N VAL A 622 8.03 -19.89 -1.63
CA VAL A 622 8.27 -19.29 -0.29
C VAL A 622 9.38 -18.23 -0.34
N LEU A 623 10.50 -18.51 -1.02
CA LEU A 623 11.60 -17.55 -1.19
C LEU A 623 11.16 -16.35 -2.06
N GLN A 624 10.48 -16.61 -3.16
CA GLN A 624 10.01 -15.56 -4.09
C GLN A 624 8.94 -14.65 -3.48
N ASP A 625 7.97 -15.25 -2.79
CA ASP A 625 6.85 -14.61 -2.13
C ASP A 625 7.32 -13.82 -0.90
N ALA A 626 8.47 -14.17 -0.31
CA ALA A 626 9.18 -13.38 0.69
C ALA A 626 9.98 -12.20 0.10
N GLY A 627 10.00 -12.06 -1.24
CA GLY A 627 10.70 -10.97 -1.92
C GLY A 627 12.15 -11.28 -2.31
N LEU A 628 12.57 -12.55 -2.31
CA LEU A 628 13.93 -12.96 -2.67
C LEU A 628 14.01 -13.57 -4.08
N ALA A 629 15.06 -13.20 -4.80
CA ALA A 629 15.62 -13.93 -5.93
C ALA A 629 16.71 -14.86 -5.40
N PHE A 630 16.92 -16.00 -6.06
CA PHE A 630 17.93 -16.95 -5.64
C PHE A 630 18.71 -17.54 -6.82
N ILE A 631 19.96 -17.95 -6.56
CA ILE A 631 20.83 -18.75 -7.42
C ILE A 631 21.11 -20.05 -6.68
N THR A 632 20.96 -21.18 -7.37
CA THR A 632 21.30 -22.49 -6.79
C THR A 632 22.07 -23.37 -7.74
N ASN A 633 22.77 -24.39 -7.25
CA ASN A 633 23.43 -25.39 -8.10
C ASN A 633 22.53 -26.56 -8.54
N TRP A 634 21.37 -26.78 -7.92
CA TRP A 634 20.50 -27.95 -8.16
C TRP A 634 19.24 -27.70 -9.02
N VAL A 635 18.86 -26.44 -9.26
CA VAL A 635 17.74 -26.06 -10.13
C VAL A 635 18.21 -25.00 -11.13
N ASP A 636 17.66 -25.02 -12.33
CA ASP A 636 17.87 -23.96 -13.30
C ASP A 636 16.98 -22.75 -12.95
N THR A 637 17.60 -21.65 -12.54
CA THR A 637 16.90 -20.47 -12.02
C THR A 637 16.38 -19.54 -13.12
N GLU A 638 16.71 -19.81 -14.39
CA GLU A 638 16.32 -18.96 -15.53
C GLU A 638 14.80 -18.95 -15.79
N ASN A 639 14.07 -20.01 -15.42
CA ASN A 639 12.60 -20.10 -15.59
C ASN A 639 11.79 -19.60 -14.39
N HIS A 640 12.46 -19.26 -13.28
CA HIS A 640 11.83 -18.86 -12.01
C HIS A 640 11.91 -17.35 -11.78
N VAL A 641 12.00 -16.57 -12.86
CA VAL A 641 12.10 -15.12 -12.82
C VAL A 641 10.72 -14.52 -12.71
N ARG A 642 10.53 -13.67 -11.71
CA ARG A 642 9.34 -12.85 -11.61
C ARG A 642 9.38 -11.80 -12.73
N ASN A 643 8.37 -11.80 -13.59
CA ASN A 643 8.29 -10.92 -14.76
C ASN A 643 7.61 -9.57 -14.47
N ASP A 644 6.88 -9.42 -13.35
CA ASP A 644 6.14 -8.19 -13.01
C ASP A 644 6.45 -7.64 -11.60
N TYR A 645 6.51 -6.29 -11.53
CA TYR A 645 6.68 -5.51 -10.29
C TYR A 645 5.53 -5.66 -9.31
N SER A 646 4.31 -5.89 -9.82
CA SER A 646 3.13 -6.13 -8.99
C SER A 646 3.06 -7.60 -8.61
N CYS A 647 2.66 -7.90 -7.39
CA CYS A 647 2.11 -9.22 -7.08
C CYS A 647 0.90 -9.39 -8.00
N ASN A 648 0.67 -10.58 -8.58
CA ASN A 648 -0.48 -10.85 -9.45
C ASN A 648 -1.80 -10.72 -8.67
N ILE A 649 -2.17 -9.50 -8.32
CA ILE A 649 -3.51 -9.07 -7.97
C ILE A 649 -4.08 -8.67 -9.32
N ARG A 650 -5.07 -9.45 -9.75
CA ARG A 650 -5.82 -9.28 -11.00
C ARG A 650 -6.19 -7.79 -11.14
N ARG A 651 -5.40 -7.04 -11.90
CA ARG A 651 -5.73 -5.66 -12.25
C ARG A 651 -6.99 -5.74 -13.09
N GLU A 652 -8.07 -5.13 -12.64
CA GLU A 652 -9.13 -4.75 -13.55
C GLU A 652 -8.51 -3.91 -14.67
N LYS A 653 -8.83 -4.28 -15.91
CA LYS A 653 -8.30 -3.62 -17.11
C LYS A 653 -8.65 -2.14 -17.02
N ARG A 654 -7.64 -1.28 -17.25
CA ARG A 654 -7.83 0.16 -17.44
C ARG A 654 -8.97 0.40 -18.44
N ALA A 655 -9.97 1.15 -18.03
CA ALA A 655 -10.98 1.70 -18.93
C ALA A 655 -10.27 2.42 -20.10
N LEU A 656 -10.78 2.22 -21.32
CA LEU A 656 -10.40 3.03 -22.47
C LEU A 656 -10.67 4.50 -22.11
N ASN A 657 -9.69 5.37 -22.28
CA ASN A 657 -9.78 6.76 -21.84
C ASN A 657 -10.68 7.56 -22.79
N HIS A 658 -12.00 7.48 -22.59
CA HIS A 658 -13.01 8.12 -23.42
C HIS A 658 -12.84 9.65 -23.48
N HIS A 659 -12.30 10.26 -22.42
CA HIS A 659 -11.98 11.69 -22.34
C HIS A 659 -11.02 12.19 -23.43
N GLN A 660 -10.06 11.37 -23.87
CA GLN A 660 -9.13 11.79 -24.94
C GLN A 660 -9.87 11.91 -26.29
N ALA A 661 -10.78 10.98 -26.60
CA ALA A 661 -11.51 10.99 -27.86
C ALA A 661 -12.50 12.17 -28.00
N PHE A 662 -13.14 12.61 -26.90
CA PHE A 662 -13.96 13.83 -26.90
C PHE A 662 -13.11 15.10 -26.93
N SER A 663 -11.96 15.10 -26.23
CA SER A 663 -11.00 16.20 -26.29
C SER A 663 -10.46 16.43 -27.72
N ASP A 664 -10.25 15.35 -28.49
CA ASP A 664 -9.83 15.43 -29.90
C ASP A 664 -10.91 16.00 -30.84
N ILE A 665 -12.20 15.94 -30.47
CA ILE A 665 -13.27 16.61 -31.22
C ILE A 665 -13.22 18.12 -30.94
N ILE A 666 -13.03 18.50 -29.68
CA ILE A 666 -13.00 19.90 -29.21
C ILE A 666 -11.74 20.63 -29.71
N ASN A 667 -10.59 19.95 -29.72
CA ASN A 667 -9.30 20.54 -30.11
C ASN A 667 -9.12 20.76 -31.63
N ARG A 668 -10.11 20.43 -32.48
CA ARG A 668 -10.06 20.71 -33.93
C ARG A 668 -10.27 22.17 -34.27
N TYR A 669 -10.84 22.95 -33.34
CA TYR A 669 -11.08 24.37 -33.52
C TYR A 669 -9.98 25.16 -32.81
N PRO A 670 -9.13 25.88 -33.56
CA PRO A 670 -8.04 26.66 -32.98
C PRO A 670 -8.53 27.97 -32.35
N ASP A 671 -9.68 28.50 -32.77
CA ASP A 671 -10.30 29.69 -32.20
C ASP A 671 -10.99 29.39 -30.86
N ASN A 672 -10.73 30.20 -29.83
CA ASN A 672 -11.23 29.97 -28.48
C ASN A 672 -12.77 30.07 -28.37
N MET A 673 -13.41 30.92 -29.18
CA MET A 673 -14.87 30.99 -29.18
C MET A 673 -15.48 29.77 -29.86
N GLU A 674 -14.97 29.37 -31.03
CA GLU A 674 -15.44 28.17 -31.72
C GLU A 674 -15.20 26.90 -30.91
N LYS A 675 -14.08 26.84 -30.17
CA LYS A 675 -13.75 25.75 -29.26
C LYS A 675 -14.76 25.64 -28.11
N ARG A 676 -15.14 26.77 -27.50
CA ARG A 676 -16.18 26.82 -26.46
C ARG A 676 -17.53 26.40 -27.00
N CYS A 677 -17.93 26.88 -28.18
CA CYS A 677 -19.17 26.47 -28.82
C CYS A 677 -19.18 24.99 -29.23
N CYS A 678 -18.03 24.47 -29.67
CA CYS A 678 -17.84 23.05 -29.94
C CYS A 678 -17.97 22.21 -28.67
N GLN A 679 -17.41 22.67 -27.56
CA GLN A 679 -17.55 22.02 -26.25
C GLN A 679 -19.02 21.99 -25.81
N ASP A 680 -19.74 23.10 -25.94
CA ASP A 680 -21.18 23.17 -25.62
C ASP A 680 -22.03 22.26 -26.52
N GLY A 681 -21.64 22.14 -27.80
CA GLY A 681 -22.27 21.23 -28.76
C GLY A 681 -21.98 19.76 -28.42
N ALA A 682 -20.74 19.45 -28.05
CA ALA A 682 -20.31 18.12 -27.70
C ALA A 682 -20.94 17.61 -26.40
N ARG A 683 -21.31 18.48 -25.44
CA ARG A 683 -21.96 18.11 -24.17
C ARG A 683 -23.15 17.18 -24.35
N PHE A 684 -23.24 16.19 -23.46
CA PHE A 684 -24.37 15.27 -23.40
C PHE A 684 -25.65 16.04 -23.05
N ASN A 685 -26.77 15.61 -23.64
CA ASN A 685 -28.06 16.25 -23.44
C ASN A 685 -29.01 15.27 -22.77
N SER A 686 -29.18 15.43 -21.46
CA SER A 686 -30.04 14.61 -20.61
C SER A 686 -31.52 14.65 -21.02
N LEU A 687 -31.95 15.68 -21.76
CA LEU A 687 -33.31 15.82 -22.29
C LEU A 687 -33.52 15.12 -23.65
N GLY A 688 -32.51 14.42 -24.21
CA GLY A 688 -32.64 13.62 -25.43
C GLY A 688 -32.93 14.37 -26.75
N LEU A 689 -32.87 15.71 -26.76
CA LEU A 689 -33.10 16.54 -27.95
C LEU A 689 -32.01 16.35 -29.02
N SER A 690 -32.41 16.40 -30.29
CA SER A 690 -31.50 16.34 -31.43
C SER A 690 -30.57 17.55 -31.52
N CYS A 691 -29.42 17.37 -32.18
CA CYS A 691 -28.44 18.45 -32.38
C CYS A 691 -29.04 19.65 -33.12
N GLU A 692 -29.93 19.41 -34.08
CA GLU A 692 -30.65 20.43 -34.85
C GLU A 692 -31.60 21.23 -33.95
N SER A 693 -32.30 20.57 -33.02
CA SER A 693 -33.19 21.21 -32.06
C SER A 693 -32.42 22.05 -31.04
N ARG A 694 -31.25 21.58 -30.61
CA ARG A 694 -30.33 22.34 -29.75
C ARG A 694 -29.76 23.55 -30.49
N HIS A 695 -29.39 23.39 -31.76
CA HIS A 695 -28.88 24.47 -32.61
C HIS A 695 -29.93 25.53 -32.98
N ALA A 696 -31.21 25.18 -33.03
CA ALA A 696 -32.30 26.15 -33.18
C ALA A 696 -32.47 27.03 -31.92
N LYS A 697 -32.14 26.50 -30.74
CA LYS A 697 -32.22 27.19 -29.44
C LYS A 697 -30.95 27.95 -29.06
N THR A 698 -29.83 27.79 -29.78
CA THR A 698 -28.63 28.59 -29.56
C THR A 698 -28.84 30.03 -30.03
N THR A 699 -28.79 30.99 -29.11
CA THR A 699 -28.98 32.43 -29.34
C THR A 699 -27.68 33.18 -29.69
N HIS A 700 -26.57 32.46 -29.88
CA HIS A 700 -25.26 33.06 -30.13
C HIS A 700 -25.20 33.76 -31.50
N LYS A 701 -24.65 34.99 -31.55
CA LYS A 701 -24.68 35.86 -32.75
C LYS A 701 -23.73 35.44 -33.87
N SER A 702 -22.64 34.72 -33.55
CA SER A 702 -21.65 34.28 -34.55
C SER A 702 -22.08 33.01 -35.29
N ILE A 703 -22.08 33.07 -36.63
CA ILE A 703 -22.35 31.94 -37.54
C ILE A 703 -21.30 30.83 -37.39
N SER A 704 -20.04 31.17 -37.13
CA SER A 704 -18.96 30.20 -37.04
C SER A 704 -19.05 29.35 -35.76
N CYS A 705 -19.37 29.98 -34.62
CA CYS A 705 -19.68 29.32 -33.36
C CYS A 705 -20.89 28.37 -33.47
N ARG A 706 -21.98 28.82 -34.11
CA ARG A 706 -23.18 27.99 -34.33
C ARG A 706 -22.87 26.76 -35.21
N THR A 707 -22.02 26.95 -36.21
CA THR A 707 -21.55 25.86 -37.07
C THR A 707 -20.65 24.87 -36.30
N ALA A 708 -19.72 25.37 -35.47
CA ALA A 708 -18.87 24.55 -34.60
C ALA A 708 -19.70 23.73 -33.59
N PHE A 709 -20.70 24.36 -32.96
CA PHE A 709 -21.65 23.70 -32.06
C PHE A 709 -22.36 22.53 -32.74
N LEU A 710 -22.97 22.76 -33.91
CA LEU A 710 -23.75 21.73 -34.60
C LEU A 710 -22.85 20.56 -35.06
N LYS A 711 -21.66 20.86 -35.56
CA LYS A 711 -20.70 19.84 -36.02
C LYS A 711 -20.17 19.00 -34.86
N CYS A 712 -19.79 19.62 -33.75
CA CYS A 712 -19.31 18.90 -32.57
C CYS A 712 -20.42 18.08 -31.89
N CYS A 713 -21.66 18.59 -31.89
CA CYS A 713 -22.81 17.82 -31.40
C CYS A 713 -23.01 16.52 -32.20
N ARG A 714 -22.95 16.59 -33.53
CA ARG A 714 -23.10 15.40 -34.40
C ARG A 714 -21.95 14.42 -34.22
N ASP A 715 -20.71 14.91 -34.16
CA ASP A 715 -19.52 14.06 -33.99
C ASP A 715 -19.50 13.38 -32.62
N ALA A 716 -19.83 14.12 -31.55
CA ALA A 716 -19.95 13.57 -30.20
C ALA A 716 -21.08 12.53 -30.13
N THR A 717 -22.23 12.78 -30.78
CA THR A 717 -23.35 11.82 -30.83
C THR A 717 -22.97 10.53 -31.58
N LYS A 718 -22.24 10.64 -32.71
CA LYS A 718 -21.71 9.46 -33.43
C LYS A 718 -20.71 8.67 -32.59
N LEU A 719 -19.82 9.35 -31.87
CA LEU A 719 -18.85 8.71 -30.98
C LEU A 719 -19.56 7.96 -29.85
N ARG A 720 -20.55 8.58 -29.19
CA ARG A 720 -21.41 7.95 -28.17
C ARG A 720 -22.10 6.70 -28.70
N ASN A 721 -22.67 6.77 -29.90
CA ASN A 721 -23.33 5.62 -30.54
C ASN A 721 -22.36 4.47 -30.87
N ASN A 722 -21.14 4.77 -31.29
CA ASN A 722 -20.12 3.75 -31.51
C ASN A 722 -19.66 3.10 -30.20
N ILE A 723 -19.51 3.87 -29.12
CA ILE A 723 -19.21 3.36 -27.77
C ILE A 723 -20.33 2.41 -27.31
N LYS A 724 -21.60 2.79 -27.48
CA LYS A 724 -22.77 1.94 -27.16
C LYS A 724 -22.77 0.64 -27.97
N LYS A 725 -22.46 0.67 -29.28
CA LYS A 725 -22.38 -0.53 -30.13
C LYS A 725 -21.26 -1.50 -29.71
N THR A 726 -20.07 -0.98 -29.40
CA THR A 726 -18.91 -1.81 -29.00
C THR A 726 -19.16 -2.51 -27.65
N ARG A 727 -19.92 -1.89 -26.74
CA ARG A 727 -20.32 -2.49 -25.45
C ARG A 727 -21.29 -3.67 -25.62
N LYS A 728 -22.20 -3.61 -26.60
CA LYS A 728 -23.16 -4.70 -26.86
C LYS A 728 -22.53 -5.98 -27.44
N THR A 729 -21.36 -5.90 -28.08
CA THR A 729 -20.69 -7.10 -28.66
C THR A 729 -19.92 -7.93 -27.61
N TYR A 730 -19.61 -7.36 -26.44
CA TYR A 730 -18.85 -8.02 -25.35
C TYR A 730 -19.72 -8.45 -24.16
N SER A 731 -21.05 -8.26 -24.22
CA SER A 731 -21.98 -8.61 -23.15
C SER A 731 -23.05 -9.59 -23.65
N LEU A 732 -22.86 -10.88 -23.37
CA LEU A 732 -23.91 -11.90 -23.37
C LEU A 732 -24.19 -12.30 -21.91
N ALA A 733 -24.71 -11.36 -21.12
CA ALA A 733 -25.55 -11.60 -19.94
C ALA A 733 -26.16 -10.24 -19.53
N ARG A 734 -27.49 -10.21 -19.38
CA ARG A 734 -28.33 -9.01 -19.33
C ARG A 734 -27.93 -8.00 -18.24
N MET A 735 -27.52 -6.78 -18.66
CA MET A 735 -27.69 -5.49 -17.98
C MET A 735 -27.66 -4.37 -19.07
N ASP A 736 -28.76 -3.65 -19.23
CA ASP A 736 -29.02 -2.35 -19.94
C ASP A 736 -29.95 -1.66 -18.92
N ASP A 737 -29.82 -0.44 -18.40
CA ASP A 737 -29.42 0.91 -18.81
C ASP A 737 -28.94 1.59 -17.48
N ASP A 738 -27.95 2.47 -17.34
CA ASP A 738 -27.85 3.81 -17.90
C ASP A 738 -26.43 4.34 -17.63
N MET A 739 -25.66 4.54 -18.70
CA MET A 739 -24.37 5.23 -18.71
C MET A 739 -24.52 6.38 -19.68
N ASP A 740 -25.18 7.43 -19.21
CA ASP A 740 -25.37 8.69 -19.90
C ASP A 740 -25.42 9.80 -18.82
N GLU A 741 -24.31 10.03 -18.10
CA GLU A 741 -24.00 11.30 -17.39
C GLU A 741 -22.61 11.25 -16.71
N GLU A 742 -21.55 11.28 -17.52
CA GLU A 742 -20.27 11.88 -17.13
C GLU A 742 -19.95 12.94 -18.18
N GLU A 743 -20.50 14.14 -17.99
CA GLU A 743 -20.00 15.42 -18.53
C GLU A 743 -20.84 16.58 -17.96
N ALA A 744 -20.79 16.73 -16.64
CA ALA A 744 -21.16 17.96 -15.93
C ALA A 744 -20.22 18.11 -14.74
N ILE A 745 -19.05 18.75 -14.95
CA ILE A 745 -18.43 19.49 -13.87
C ILE A 745 -19.32 20.72 -13.72
N ASP A 746 -20.24 20.65 -12.77
CA ASP A 746 -20.91 21.84 -12.27
C ASP A 746 -19.91 22.53 -11.33
N GLU A 747 -19.33 23.64 -11.79
CA GLU A 747 -18.76 24.65 -10.90
C GLU A 747 -19.93 25.31 -10.16
N VAL A 748 -20.44 24.66 -9.12
CA VAL A 748 -21.09 25.37 -8.03
C VAL A 748 -20.02 25.63 -6.99
N SER A 749 -19.62 26.89 -6.91
CA SER A 749 -18.78 27.44 -5.85
C SER A 749 -19.43 27.20 -4.48
N VAL A 750 -19.01 26.13 -3.80
CA VAL A 750 -19.31 25.91 -2.38
C VAL A 750 -18.22 26.58 -1.56
N HIS A 751 -18.60 27.65 -0.86
CA HIS A 751 -17.73 28.42 0.03
C HIS A 751 -17.59 27.69 1.36
N LEU A 752 -16.61 26.80 1.47
CA LEU A 752 -16.11 26.35 2.77
C LEU A 752 -15.02 27.31 3.24
N ARG A 753 -15.01 27.58 4.56
CA ARG A 753 -14.01 28.41 5.27
C ARG A 753 -12.63 28.34 4.64
N SER A 754 -12.17 29.43 4.03
CA SER A 754 -10.84 29.52 3.40
C SER A 754 -9.89 30.49 4.11
N TYR A 755 -10.32 31.10 5.23
CA TYR A 755 -9.42 31.81 6.12
C TYR A 755 -8.71 30.86 7.09
N PHE A 756 -7.43 30.69 6.85
CA PHE A 756 -6.46 30.20 7.82
C PHE A 756 -5.40 31.28 7.96
N PRO A 757 -5.07 31.73 9.19
CA PRO A 757 -3.89 32.57 9.37
C PRO A 757 -2.69 31.87 8.75
N GLN A 758 -1.76 32.64 8.17
CA GLN A 758 -0.56 32.08 7.57
C GLN A 758 0.12 31.12 8.55
N THR A 759 0.40 29.90 8.08
CA THR A 759 1.29 28.97 8.77
C THR A 759 2.57 29.72 9.12
N TRP A 760 2.93 29.71 10.40
CA TRP A 760 4.10 30.41 10.91
C TRP A 760 5.08 29.41 11.54
N MET A 761 6.23 29.90 12.03
CA MET A 761 7.30 29.06 12.60
C MET A 761 7.78 27.98 11.62
N TRP A 762 7.87 28.32 10.33
CA TRP A 762 8.31 27.43 9.25
C TRP A 762 9.83 27.45 9.15
N ASP A 763 10.48 26.88 10.16
CA ASP A 763 11.92 27.03 10.41
C ASP A 763 12.63 25.67 10.49
N ILE A 764 13.89 25.65 10.05
CA ILE A 764 14.80 24.53 10.24
C ILE A 764 15.85 24.96 11.24
N VAL A 765 15.85 24.34 12.42
CA VAL A 765 16.75 24.70 13.53
C VAL A 765 17.75 23.57 13.75
N ASP A 766 19.02 23.91 13.97
CA ASP A 766 20.05 22.95 14.32
C ASP A 766 19.90 22.55 15.79
N VAL A 767 20.11 21.27 16.10
CA VAL A 767 19.95 20.73 17.46
C VAL A 767 21.18 21.06 18.31
N GLU A 768 20.97 21.63 19.50
CA GLU A 768 22.09 21.88 20.43
C GLU A 768 22.71 20.55 20.91
N PRO A 769 23.99 20.53 21.33
CA PRO A 769 24.61 19.35 21.94
C PRO A 769 23.87 18.82 23.18
N SER A 770 23.07 19.68 23.81
CA SER A 770 22.19 19.35 24.94
C SER A 770 20.98 18.48 24.55
N GLY A 771 20.71 18.32 23.25
CA GLY A 771 19.50 17.67 22.72
C GLY A 771 18.25 18.56 22.78
N LEU A 772 18.41 19.85 23.10
CA LEU A 772 17.32 20.82 23.18
C LEU A 772 17.34 21.78 21.99
N VAL A 773 16.15 22.19 21.59
CA VAL A 773 15.89 23.30 20.66
C VAL A 773 14.91 24.22 21.36
N ARG A 774 15.15 25.53 21.32
CA ARG A 774 14.36 26.55 22.03
C ARG A 774 13.81 27.61 21.09
#